data_AF-A0A267T892-F1
#
_entry.id   AF-A0A267T892-F1
#
_cell.length_a   1.000
_cell.length_b   1.000
_cell.length_c   1.000
_cell.angle_alpha   90.00
_cell.angle_beta   90.00
_cell.angle_gamma   90.00
#
_symmetry.space_group_name_H-M   'P 1'
#
loop_
_entity.id
_entity.type
_entity.pdbx_description
1 polymer ?
#
loop_
_entity_poly.entity_id
_entity_poly.type
_entity_poly.pdbx_seq_one_letter_code
_entity_poly.pdbx_strand_id
1 'polypeptide(L)'
;MNNKPTFEKTFEAESINTLDLQNFTGDLELIAHDENTIKVEIYASVRSIFTFFIYSDPLLEFDHDTHDLRFEQSGDTFSIYAKPRYFNVFNWFNFQSTSFRIYIPHRLNSQTKTFGGDVSLKGIGGNHFFETWGGKILAQSTKGNLKGKTMGGKIELISCQGKIDVSTMGGNIYVANNQADIRLDTKGGNLLVQNHKGAINGSSWGGKIEAFGVEGSFECHTLGGNIRLNDIHGNIGVSTKGGNIFADIQSLHQYAWFDTSGGNIKITMPLNQPMNLDVSGSRIQVPPLADFKGLMTNDTIHGTILGGGPTVSVKTLGGKIKIRENNQPFEPIRPTDSSFKDGSTKPNINLEKKPVENTLSTFSTSSNHFEMTDKPKPFSLKPPYDLGFSIIFCLLVGYGITSIAYFTLEILGKWQIDFSAIQPDMVLLTAAAGFSATLACYIFLTFIEPKIPLDEVKFLPLMGCAFASSEILQWSILRTNVWAYSVPMAIYFYMALPAFISWTFLYYWFQHRNINRKISEKEYQLLNLEKLKSKAQLDALEAKINPHFLYNALNSIAGLIHEQPNQAEEMTIQLSKLFRYTTGRTEESFHSLFDELEIIRAYLSIEEVRFGHRLSYAINCDESLFSQQIPRFLLQPLVENAIKHGISRVAEKGIIDINIKQANDLLTIQIHDNGPAFSETLGGGFGLRSVKEKLKLLYGNKASLELKNNPKIIEIVIMNL
;
A
#
# COMPACT_ATOMS: atom_id res chain seq x y z
N MET A 1 -15.32 -0.61 -25.21
CA MET A 1 -15.52 -1.39 -26.46
C MET A 1 -17.01 -1.47 -26.86
N ASN A 2 -17.71 -0.33 -26.99
CA ASN A 2 -19.17 -0.31 -27.27
C ASN A 2 -19.51 0.03 -28.73
N ASN A 3 -18.49 0.15 -29.59
CA ASN A 3 -18.64 0.46 -31.01
C ASN A 3 -18.45 -0.82 -31.85
N LYS A 4 -18.65 -0.75 -33.18
CA LYS A 4 -18.28 -1.85 -34.09
C LYS A 4 -16.76 -2.11 -34.03
N PRO A 5 -16.32 -3.38 -34.13
CA PRO A 5 -14.89 -3.71 -34.18
C PRO A 5 -14.25 -3.12 -35.44
N THR A 6 -13.02 -2.61 -35.30
CA THR A 6 -12.21 -2.11 -36.43
C THR A 6 -11.74 -3.26 -37.32
N PHE A 7 -11.49 -4.42 -36.70
CA PHE A 7 -11.10 -5.64 -37.40
C PHE A 7 -11.65 -6.86 -36.67
N GLU A 8 -12.11 -7.85 -37.42
CA GLU A 8 -12.68 -9.10 -36.89
C GLU A 8 -12.13 -10.28 -37.71
N LYS A 9 -11.66 -11.32 -37.02
CA LYS A 9 -11.16 -12.53 -37.66
C LYS A 9 -11.42 -13.77 -36.80
N THR A 10 -11.81 -14.87 -37.45
CA THR A 10 -12.10 -16.15 -36.80
C THR A 10 -11.09 -17.20 -37.24
N PHE A 11 -10.67 -18.05 -36.31
CA PHE A 11 -9.72 -19.15 -36.51
C PHE A 11 -10.31 -20.46 -35.97
N GLU A 12 -9.99 -21.59 -36.58
CA GLU A 12 -10.38 -22.92 -36.07
C GLU A 12 -9.55 -23.29 -34.84
N ALA A 13 -10.18 -23.83 -33.78
CA ALA A 13 -9.51 -24.11 -32.51
C ALA A 13 -9.20 -25.60 -32.24
N GLU A 14 -9.53 -26.52 -33.15
CA GLU A 14 -9.44 -27.97 -32.93
C GLU A 14 -8.10 -28.46 -32.38
N SER A 15 -6.98 -27.95 -32.90
CA SER A 15 -5.62 -28.34 -32.47
C SER A 15 -4.99 -27.40 -31.43
N ILE A 16 -5.71 -26.36 -30.98
CA ILE A 16 -5.17 -25.32 -30.11
C ILE A 16 -5.58 -25.61 -28.66
N ASN A 17 -4.60 -25.56 -27.75
CA ASN A 17 -4.79 -25.74 -26.30
C ASN A 17 -4.43 -24.49 -25.49
N THR A 18 -3.60 -23.59 -26.05
CA THR A 18 -3.12 -22.40 -25.35
C THR A 18 -3.20 -21.17 -26.23
N LEU A 19 -3.77 -20.09 -25.70
CA LEU A 19 -3.73 -18.74 -26.27
C LEU A 19 -2.61 -17.93 -25.61
N ASP A 20 -1.61 -17.48 -26.36
CA ASP A 20 -0.60 -16.52 -25.88
C ASP A 20 -0.87 -15.14 -26.48
N LEU A 21 -1.16 -14.15 -25.63
CA LEU A 21 -1.46 -12.80 -26.06
C LEU A 21 -0.46 -11.82 -25.46
N GLN A 22 0.25 -11.09 -26.33
CA GLN A 22 1.13 -10.00 -25.95
C GLN A 22 0.64 -8.69 -26.55
N ASN A 23 0.09 -7.84 -25.70
CA ASN A 23 -0.35 -6.50 -26.06
C ASN A 23 0.50 -5.43 -25.36
N PHE A 24 0.65 -4.27 -25.98
CA PHE A 24 1.30 -3.13 -25.34
C PHE A 24 0.27 -2.25 -24.62
N THR A 25 -0.77 -1.79 -25.29
CA THR A 25 -1.77 -0.86 -24.71
C THR A 25 -3.18 -1.19 -25.18
N GLY A 26 -4.14 -1.17 -24.25
CA GLY A 26 -5.56 -1.32 -24.54
C GLY A 26 -6.23 -2.38 -23.66
N ASP A 27 -7.55 -2.27 -23.56
CA ASP A 27 -8.35 -3.19 -22.76
C ASP A 27 -8.38 -4.58 -23.41
N LEU A 28 -8.44 -5.62 -22.60
CA LEU A 28 -8.57 -7.00 -23.02
C LEU A 28 -9.81 -7.62 -22.40
N GLU A 29 -10.63 -8.24 -23.23
CA GLU A 29 -11.79 -9.01 -22.81
C GLU A 29 -11.69 -10.43 -23.39
N LEU A 30 -11.46 -11.43 -22.55
CA LEU A 30 -11.55 -12.85 -22.91
C LEU A 30 -12.92 -13.39 -22.49
N ILE A 31 -13.69 -13.86 -23.46
CA ILE A 31 -15.06 -14.36 -23.26
C ILE A 31 -15.09 -15.83 -23.68
N ALA A 32 -15.70 -16.68 -22.89
CA ALA A 32 -15.94 -18.05 -23.32
C ALA A 32 -17.14 -18.15 -24.26
N HIS A 33 -17.07 -19.07 -25.21
CA HIS A 33 -18.20 -19.43 -26.05
C HIS A 33 -18.19 -20.93 -26.37
N ASP A 34 -19.33 -21.42 -26.88
CA ASP A 34 -19.58 -22.84 -27.10
C ASP A 34 -18.97 -23.37 -28.41
N GLU A 35 -18.62 -22.49 -29.35
CA GLU A 35 -18.04 -22.93 -30.62
C GLU A 35 -16.55 -23.28 -30.47
N ASN A 36 -16.08 -24.22 -31.29
CA ASN A 36 -14.68 -24.63 -31.29
C ASN A 36 -13.80 -23.71 -32.15
N THR A 37 -14.02 -22.40 -32.07
CA THR A 37 -13.33 -21.38 -32.87
C THR A 37 -12.74 -20.30 -31.98
N ILE A 38 -11.68 -19.62 -32.41
CA ILE A 38 -11.16 -18.42 -31.74
C ILE A 38 -11.58 -17.22 -32.57
N LYS A 39 -12.49 -16.41 -32.03
CA LYS A 39 -12.93 -15.17 -32.66
C LYS A 39 -12.21 -13.98 -32.04
N VAL A 40 -11.47 -13.22 -32.84
CA VAL A 40 -10.71 -12.04 -32.39
C VAL A 40 -11.36 -10.78 -32.96
N GLU A 41 -11.83 -9.90 -32.08
CA GLU A 41 -12.31 -8.55 -32.37
C GLU A 41 -11.27 -7.53 -31.87
N ILE A 42 -10.84 -6.65 -32.76
CA ILE A 42 -9.85 -5.61 -32.48
C ILE A 42 -10.51 -4.24 -32.56
N TYR A 43 -10.27 -3.43 -31.53
CA TYR A 43 -10.72 -2.05 -31.43
C TYR A 43 -9.49 -1.15 -31.37
N ALA A 44 -9.16 -0.52 -32.49
CA ALA A 44 -8.09 0.46 -32.54
C ALA A 44 -8.64 1.85 -32.25
N SER A 45 -7.91 2.60 -31.43
CA SER A 45 -8.22 3.99 -31.11
C SER A 45 -6.95 4.82 -31.07
N VAL A 46 -7.04 6.08 -31.46
CA VAL A 46 -5.92 7.04 -31.32
C VAL A 46 -6.19 7.93 -30.13
N ARG A 47 -5.16 8.16 -29.30
CA ARG A 47 -5.16 9.23 -28.30
C ARG A 47 -4.20 10.33 -28.75
N SER A 48 -4.75 11.52 -29.00
CA SER A 48 -3.99 12.74 -29.27
C SER A 48 -3.73 13.51 -27.96
N ILE A 49 -2.68 14.32 -27.94
CA ILE A 49 -2.33 15.17 -26.80
C ILE A 49 -3.46 16.14 -26.38
N PHE A 50 -4.32 16.54 -27.33
CA PHE A 50 -5.48 17.42 -27.07
C PHE A 50 -6.63 16.69 -26.34
N THR A 51 -6.65 15.36 -26.35
CA THR A 51 -7.73 14.52 -25.81
C THR A 51 -7.31 13.61 -24.66
N PHE A 52 -6.08 13.77 -24.14
CA PHE A 52 -5.43 12.90 -23.15
C PHE A 52 -6.28 12.58 -21.90
N PHE A 53 -7.25 13.44 -21.54
CA PHE A 53 -8.11 13.25 -20.37
C PHE A 53 -9.60 13.04 -20.65
N ILE A 54 -10.07 13.05 -21.91
CA ILE A 54 -11.52 13.21 -22.18
C ILE A 54 -12.10 12.13 -23.10
N TYR A 55 -11.48 11.76 -24.23
CA TYR A 55 -12.02 10.74 -25.15
C TYR A 55 -10.93 10.07 -26.02
N SER A 56 -11.12 8.81 -26.40
CA SER A 56 -10.34 8.12 -27.44
C SER A 56 -11.17 8.07 -28.73
N ASP A 57 -10.63 8.60 -29.83
CA ASP A 57 -11.34 8.55 -31.11
C ASP A 57 -11.21 7.15 -31.72
N PRO A 58 -12.32 6.44 -31.98
CA PRO A 58 -12.29 5.12 -32.60
C PRO A 58 -11.80 5.26 -34.05
N LEU A 59 -10.85 4.43 -34.45
CA LEU A 59 -10.43 4.34 -35.85
C LEU A 59 -11.43 3.51 -36.65
N LEU A 60 -11.83 4.02 -37.82
CA LEU A 60 -12.71 3.33 -38.77
C LEU A 60 -11.98 2.19 -39.52
N GLU A 61 -10.67 2.30 -39.72
CA GLU A 61 -9.82 1.28 -40.35
C GLU A 61 -8.51 1.09 -39.56
N PHE A 62 -8.02 -0.15 -39.51
CA PHE A 62 -6.78 -0.50 -38.82
C PHE A 62 -5.59 -0.20 -39.73
N ASP A 63 -4.74 0.74 -39.33
CA ASP A 63 -3.53 1.08 -40.09
C ASP A 63 -2.44 0.03 -39.89
N HIS A 64 -2.28 -0.86 -40.88
CA HIS A 64 -1.27 -1.93 -40.90
C HIS A 64 0.19 -1.42 -40.96
N ASP A 65 0.43 -0.14 -41.26
CA ASP A 65 1.79 0.41 -41.35
C ASP A 65 2.33 0.84 -39.97
N THR A 66 1.46 1.09 -38.99
CA THR A 66 1.83 1.60 -37.66
C THR A 66 1.95 0.54 -36.57
N HIS A 67 1.31 -0.64 -36.73
CA HIS A 67 1.32 -1.74 -35.77
C HIS A 67 1.80 -3.05 -36.39
N ASP A 68 2.71 -3.73 -35.69
CA ASP A 68 3.06 -5.12 -35.97
C ASP A 68 2.04 -6.02 -35.28
N LEU A 69 0.97 -6.34 -36.00
CA LEU A 69 -0.04 -7.32 -35.59
C LEU A 69 0.28 -8.66 -36.26
N ARG A 70 0.63 -9.67 -35.47
CA ARG A 70 0.94 -11.02 -35.96
C ARG A 70 0.05 -12.06 -35.29
N PHE A 71 -0.47 -12.96 -36.12
CA PHE A 71 -1.16 -14.17 -35.71
C PHE A 71 -0.29 -15.35 -36.13
N GLU A 72 0.23 -16.09 -35.17
CA GLU A 72 1.11 -17.22 -35.41
C GLU A 72 0.55 -18.45 -34.68
N GLN A 73 0.56 -19.60 -35.33
CA GLN A 73 0.24 -20.87 -34.70
C GLN A 73 1.51 -21.73 -34.71
N SER A 74 1.96 -22.13 -33.53
CA SER A 74 3.09 -23.03 -33.36
C SER A 74 2.64 -24.23 -32.52
N GLY A 75 2.46 -25.38 -33.17
CA GLY A 75 1.92 -26.57 -32.52
C GLY A 75 0.52 -26.35 -31.95
N ASP A 76 0.39 -26.46 -30.63
CA ASP A 76 -0.86 -26.32 -29.88
C ASP A 76 -1.09 -24.90 -29.32
N THR A 77 -0.18 -23.97 -29.62
CA THR A 77 -0.23 -22.60 -29.11
C THR A 77 -0.55 -21.63 -30.23
N PHE A 78 -1.56 -20.79 -29.99
CA PHE A 78 -1.94 -19.70 -30.86
C PHE A 78 -1.50 -18.38 -30.24
N SER A 79 -0.60 -17.68 -30.91
CA SER A 79 0.01 -16.45 -30.43
C SER A 79 -0.52 -15.23 -31.18
N ILE A 80 -0.94 -14.23 -30.41
CA ILE A 80 -1.33 -12.91 -30.91
C ILE A 80 -0.31 -11.91 -30.38
N TYR A 81 0.47 -11.31 -31.28
CA TYR A 81 1.42 -10.26 -30.95
C TYR A 81 0.92 -8.94 -31.51
N ALA A 82 0.78 -7.94 -30.64
CA ALA A 82 0.40 -6.58 -31.02
C ALA A 82 1.39 -5.59 -30.40
N LYS A 83 2.30 -5.06 -31.22
CA LYS A 83 3.26 -4.02 -30.81
C LYS A 83 3.25 -2.84 -31.79
N PRO A 84 3.39 -1.59 -31.30
CA PRO A 84 3.58 -0.45 -32.18
C PRO A 84 4.93 -0.56 -32.91
N ARG A 85 4.94 -0.30 -34.23
CA ARG A 85 6.07 -0.53 -35.14
C ARG A 85 7.16 0.55 -35.08
N TYR A 86 6.80 1.75 -34.59
CA TYR A 86 7.70 2.90 -34.48
C TYR A 86 7.73 3.49 -33.06
N PHE A 87 8.89 3.42 -32.41
CA PHE A 87 9.21 4.22 -31.23
C PHE A 87 10.18 5.32 -31.66
N ASN A 88 9.66 6.51 -32.01
CA ASN A 88 10.48 7.64 -32.46
C ASN A 88 10.25 8.85 -31.52
N VAL A 89 11.31 9.58 -31.16
CA VAL A 89 11.31 10.61 -30.09
C VAL A 89 10.35 11.77 -30.37
N PHE A 90 10.03 12.03 -31.64
CA PHE A 90 9.03 13.02 -32.08
C PHE A 90 7.57 12.53 -32.03
N ASN A 91 7.34 11.22 -31.85
CA ASN A 91 6.01 10.58 -31.85
C ASN A 91 5.47 10.25 -30.45
N TRP A 92 6.06 10.80 -29.38
CA TRP A 92 5.57 10.68 -28.00
C TRP A 92 4.07 11.03 -27.87
N PHE A 93 3.54 11.84 -28.80
CA PHE A 93 2.29 12.56 -28.59
C PHE A 93 1.03 11.92 -29.19
N ASN A 94 1.15 10.82 -29.95
CA ASN A 94 0.03 10.08 -30.55
C ASN A 94 0.15 8.58 -30.22
N PHE A 95 -0.46 8.15 -29.11
CA PHE A 95 -0.52 6.73 -28.77
C PHE A 95 -1.77 6.11 -29.38
N GLN A 96 -1.58 5.20 -30.33
CA GLN A 96 -2.64 4.28 -30.71
C GLN A 96 -2.74 3.17 -29.66
N SER A 97 -3.96 2.87 -29.23
CA SER A 97 -4.28 1.84 -28.25
C SER A 97 -5.10 0.76 -28.94
N THR A 98 -4.66 -0.49 -28.81
CA THR A 98 -5.29 -1.64 -29.46
C THR A 98 -5.96 -2.49 -28.40
N SER A 99 -7.29 -2.42 -28.34
CA SER A 99 -8.07 -3.21 -27.38
C SER A 99 -8.60 -4.48 -28.05
N PHE A 100 -8.61 -5.59 -27.33
CA PHE A 100 -8.97 -6.90 -27.86
C PHE A 100 -10.18 -7.48 -27.15
N ARG A 101 -11.18 -7.93 -27.90
CA ARG A 101 -12.20 -8.86 -27.39
C ARG A 101 -12.01 -10.19 -28.10
N ILE A 102 -11.72 -11.24 -27.35
CA ILE A 102 -11.44 -12.56 -27.90
C ILE A 102 -12.41 -13.56 -27.31
N TYR A 103 -13.12 -14.27 -28.18
CA TYR A 103 -13.97 -15.39 -27.80
C TYR A 103 -13.18 -16.68 -27.95
N ILE A 104 -13.09 -17.44 -26.86
CA ILE A 104 -12.34 -18.70 -26.80
C ILE A 104 -13.21 -19.86 -26.30
N PRO A 105 -13.03 -21.10 -26.79
CA PRO A 105 -13.66 -22.28 -26.19
C PRO A 105 -13.32 -22.43 -24.70
N HIS A 106 -14.25 -22.95 -23.91
CA HIS A 106 -14.11 -23.16 -22.46
C HIS A 106 -12.90 -24.02 -22.03
N ARG A 107 -12.28 -24.77 -22.94
CA ARG A 107 -11.16 -25.69 -22.65
C ARG A 107 -9.77 -25.05 -22.78
N LEU A 108 -9.67 -23.86 -23.36
CA LEU A 108 -8.39 -23.24 -23.72
C LEU A 108 -7.70 -22.62 -22.49
N ASN A 109 -6.40 -22.88 -22.36
CA ASN A 109 -5.56 -22.13 -21.45
C ASN A 109 -5.24 -20.76 -22.05
N SER A 110 -4.92 -19.78 -21.21
CA SER A 110 -4.45 -18.49 -21.71
C SER A 110 -3.25 -17.95 -20.92
N GLN A 111 -2.33 -17.35 -21.66
CA GLN A 111 -1.22 -16.59 -21.14
C GLN A 111 -1.28 -15.19 -21.75
N THR A 112 -1.48 -14.19 -20.91
CA THR A 112 -1.68 -12.81 -21.34
C THR A 112 -0.69 -11.90 -20.67
N LYS A 113 0.00 -11.07 -21.46
CA LYS A 113 0.80 -9.96 -20.95
C LYS A 113 0.36 -8.66 -21.63
N THR A 114 -0.01 -7.68 -20.81
CA THR A 114 -0.29 -6.32 -21.27
C THR A 114 0.49 -5.29 -20.47
N PHE A 115 0.95 -4.21 -21.11
CA PHE A 115 1.60 -3.11 -20.41
C PHE A 115 0.58 -2.09 -19.86
N GLY A 116 -0.67 -2.08 -20.34
CA GLY A 116 -1.71 -1.27 -19.71
C GLY A 116 -3.09 -1.46 -20.35
N GLY A 117 -4.13 -1.35 -19.52
CA GLY A 117 -5.53 -1.56 -19.89
C GLY A 117 -6.23 -2.50 -18.93
N ASP A 118 -7.55 -2.46 -18.91
CA ASP A 118 -8.36 -3.35 -18.08
C ASP A 118 -8.35 -4.77 -18.68
N VAL A 119 -8.22 -5.79 -17.84
CA VAL A 119 -8.28 -7.20 -18.23
C VAL A 119 -9.56 -7.81 -17.67
N SER A 120 -10.44 -8.28 -18.53
CA SER A 120 -11.68 -8.95 -18.16
C SER A 120 -11.71 -10.39 -18.68
N LEU A 121 -12.07 -11.32 -17.80
CA LEU A 121 -12.20 -12.74 -18.06
C LEU A 121 -13.62 -13.16 -17.71
N LYS A 122 -14.39 -13.68 -18.68
CA LYS A 122 -15.82 -13.99 -18.50
C LYS A 122 -16.13 -15.41 -18.95
N GLY A 123 -16.54 -16.26 -18.00
CA GLY A 123 -17.02 -17.62 -18.29
C GLY A 123 -15.93 -18.62 -18.71
N ILE A 124 -14.66 -18.23 -18.68
CA ILE A 124 -13.55 -19.05 -19.19
C ILE A 124 -13.18 -20.20 -18.24
N GLY A 125 -12.77 -21.31 -18.84
CA GLY A 125 -12.29 -22.49 -18.12
C GLY A 125 -10.85 -22.82 -18.48
N GLY A 126 -10.12 -23.47 -17.56
CA GLY A 126 -8.73 -23.91 -17.78
C GLY A 126 -7.72 -23.22 -16.86
N ASN A 127 -6.47 -23.16 -17.31
CA ASN A 127 -5.39 -22.45 -16.62
C ASN A 127 -5.12 -21.11 -17.29
N HIS A 128 -5.23 -20.04 -16.54
CA HIS A 128 -5.09 -18.68 -17.06
C HIS A 128 -4.05 -17.89 -16.26
N PHE A 129 -3.07 -17.35 -16.97
CA PHE A 129 -2.02 -16.50 -16.41
C PHE A 129 -2.10 -15.10 -17.04
N PHE A 130 -2.18 -14.05 -16.22
CA PHE A 130 -2.26 -12.68 -16.72
C PHE A 130 -1.40 -11.72 -15.90
N GLU A 131 -0.65 -10.89 -16.62
CA GLU A 131 0.13 -9.79 -16.05
C GLU A 131 -0.24 -8.48 -16.74
N THR A 132 -0.55 -7.47 -15.94
CA THR A 132 -0.73 -6.09 -16.40
C THR A 132 0.09 -5.13 -15.56
N TRP A 133 0.65 -4.08 -16.14
CA TRP A 133 1.29 -3.02 -15.35
C TRP A 133 0.27 -1.99 -14.83
N GLY A 134 -0.91 -1.87 -15.44
CA GLY A 134 -1.94 -0.94 -14.99
C GLY A 134 -3.31 -1.24 -15.59
N GLY A 135 -4.38 -0.93 -14.85
CA GLY A 135 -5.77 -1.27 -15.21
C GLY A 135 -6.37 -2.34 -14.30
N LYS A 136 -7.70 -2.36 -14.22
CA LYS A 136 -8.50 -3.28 -13.41
C LYS A 136 -8.40 -4.70 -13.96
N ILE A 137 -8.37 -5.67 -13.06
CA ILE A 137 -8.54 -7.08 -13.40
C ILE A 137 -9.92 -7.50 -12.93
N LEU A 138 -10.76 -8.01 -13.84
CA LEU A 138 -12.07 -8.56 -13.54
C LEU A 138 -12.12 -10.02 -14.01
N ALA A 139 -12.23 -10.96 -13.07
CA ALA A 139 -12.54 -12.35 -13.38
C ALA A 139 -13.95 -12.67 -12.92
N GLN A 140 -14.80 -13.11 -13.86
CA GLN A 140 -16.20 -13.42 -13.60
C GLN A 140 -16.54 -14.81 -14.14
N SER A 141 -17.15 -15.64 -13.28
CA SER A 141 -17.62 -17.00 -13.64
C SER A 141 -16.51 -17.89 -14.24
N THR A 142 -15.28 -17.74 -13.76
CA THR A 142 -14.14 -18.53 -14.25
C THR A 142 -14.02 -19.88 -13.54
N LYS A 143 -13.54 -20.92 -14.23
CA LYS A 143 -13.33 -22.26 -13.66
C LYS A 143 -11.92 -22.78 -13.93
N GLY A 144 -11.17 -23.12 -12.88
CA GLY A 144 -9.83 -23.71 -13.01
C GLY A 144 -8.78 -22.92 -12.25
N ASN A 145 -7.55 -22.87 -12.77
CA ASN A 145 -6.46 -22.15 -12.10
C ASN A 145 -6.32 -20.75 -12.69
N LEU A 146 -6.40 -19.74 -11.83
CA LEU A 146 -6.31 -18.33 -12.21
C LEU A 146 -5.11 -17.69 -11.51
N LYS A 147 -4.14 -17.18 -12.28
CA LYS A 147 -2.98 -16.49 -11.73
C LYS A 147 -2.80 -15.11 -12.32
N GLY A 148 -2.75 -14.09 -11.47
CA GLY A 148 -2.88 -12.70 -11.86
C GLY A 148 -1.99 -11.71 -11.14
N LYS A 149 -1.41 -10.74 -11.87
CA LYS A 149 -0.67 -9.64 -11.25
C LYS A 149 -0.99 -8.29 -11.89
N THR A 150 -1.15 -7.26 -11.06
CA THR A 150 -1.21 -5.85 -11.49
C THR A 150 -0.36 -4.95 -10.59
N MET A 151 0.19 -3.84 -11.09
CA MET A 151 0.94 -2.91 -10.20
C MET A 151 0.00 -1.96 -9.45
N GLY A 152 -1.09 -1.48 -10.07
CA GLY A 152 -1.95 -0.44 -9.46
C GLY A 152 -3.45 -0.68 -9.56
N GLY A 153 -3.91 -1.63 -10.37
CA GLY A 153 -5.33 -1.83 -10.61
C GLY A 153 -6.08 -2.54 -9.50
N LYS A 154 -7.38 -2.26 -9.40
CA LYS A 154 -8.34 -3.04 -8.59
C LYS A 154 -8.45 -4.46 -9.17
N ILE A 155 -8.52 -5.46 -8.30
CA ILE A 155 -8.82 -6.84 -8.70
C ILE A 155 -10.21 -7.20 -8.21
N GLU A 156 -11.06 -7.73 -9.09
CA GLU A 156 -12.39 -8.21 -8.78
C GLU A 156 -12.54 -9.66 -9.22
N LEU A 157 -12.88 -10.53 -8.26
CA LEU A 157 -13.14 -11.95 -8.48
C LEU A 157 -14.60 -12.22 -8.14
N ILE A 158 -15.41 -12.63 -9.12
CA ILE A 158 -16.85 -12.82 -8.96
C ILE A 158 -17.23 -14.22 -9.47
N SER A 159 -17.85 -15.04 -8.62
CA SER A 159 -18.38 -16.36 -9.01
C SER A 159 -17.37 -17.31 -9.66
N CYS A 160 -16.09 -17.21 -9.27
CA CYS A 160 -14.99 -18.03 -9.73
C CYS A 160 -14.86 -19.33 -8.91
N GLN A 161 -14.33 -20.37 -9.56
CA GLN A 161 -14.11 -21.70 -9.00
C GLN A 161 -12.70 -22.22 -9.33
N GLY A 162 -12.12 -23.02 -8.43
CA GLY A 162 -10.79 -23.65 -8.61
C GLY A 162 -9.73 -23.02 -7.71
N LYS A 163 -8.51 -22.81 -8.21
CA LYS A 163 -7.41 -22.19 -7.44
C LYS A 163 -7.05 -20.83 -8.00
N ILE A 164 -6.99 -19.81 -7.16
CA ILE A 164 -6.77 -18.43 -7.58
C ILE A 164 -5.56 -17.85 -6.83
N ASP A 165 -4.62 -17.26 -7.55
CA ASP A 165 -3.44 -16.58 -7.00
C ASP A 165 -3.33 -15.21 -7.66
N VAL A 166 -3.79 -14.16 -6.95
CA VAL A 166 -3.81 -12.80 -7.48
C VAL A 166 -3.12 -11.80 -6.57
N SER A 167 -2.38 -10.86 -7.17
CA SER A 167 -1.69 -9.84 -6.40
C SER A 167 -1.67 -8.46 -7.06
N THR A 168 -1.65 -7.41 -6.24
CA THR A 168 -1.56 -6.01 -6.67
C THR A 168 -0.61 -5.19 -5.80
N MET A 169 0.10 -4.18 -6.33
CA MET A 169 0.96 -3.35 -5.46
C MET A 169 0.14 -2.31 -4.68
N GLY A 170 -0.84 -1.67 -5.30
CA GLY A 170 -1.62 -0.59 -4.68
C GLY A 170 -3.14 -0.73 -4.72
N GLY A 171 -3.69 -1.65 -5.52
CA GLY A 171 -5.12 -1.76 -5.74
C GLY A 171 -5.87 -2.48 -4.63
N ASN A 172 -7.17 -2.20 -4.53
CA ASN A 172 -8.08 -2.98 -3.68
C ASN A 172 -8.37 -4.34 -4.35
N ILE A 173 -8.53 -5.37 -3.54
CA ILE A 173 -8.99 -6.68 -4.02
C ILE A 173 -10.38 -6.94 -3.45
N TYR A 174 -11.30 -7.30 -4.34
CA TYR A 174 -12.67 -7.64 -4.03
C TYR A 174 -13.00 -9.06 -4.50
N VAL A 175 -13.58 -9.84 -3.60
CA VAL A 175 -13.92 -11.25 -3.82
C VAL A 175 -15.38 -11.43 -3.44
N ALA A 176 -16.22 -11.85 -4.39
CA ALA A 176 -17.65 -12.03 -4.18
C ALA A 176 -18.19 -13.36 -4.74
N ASN A 177 -18.97 -14.09 -3.93
CA ASN A 177 -19.72 -15.28 -4.34
C ASN A 177 -18.84 -16.38 -4.96
N ASN A 178 -17.61 -16.56 -4.48
CA ASN A 178 -16.63 -17.50 -5.05
C ASN A 178 -16.62 -18.83 -4.32
N GLN A 179 -16.33 -19.93 -5.04
CA GLN A 179 -16.13 -21.27 -4.47
C GLN A 179 -14.75 -21.82 -4.90
N ALA A 180 -13.69 -21.39 -4.23
CA ALA A 180 -12.31 -21.56 -4.69
C ALA A 180 -11.31 -21.51 -3.52
N ASP A 181 -10.09 -22.01 -3.74
CA ASP A 181 -8.97 -21.70 -2.85
C ASP A 181 -8.22 -20.48 -3.39
N ILE A 182 -8.16 -19.40 -2.61
CA ILE A 182 -7.73 -18.08 -3.07
C ILE A 182 -6.53 -17.58 -2.25
N ARG A 183 -5.46 -17.20 -2.95
CA ARG A 183 -4.33 -16.42 -2.43
C ARG A 183 -4.41 -14.97 -2.92
N LEU A 184 -4.39 -14.02 -1.98
CA LEU A 184 -4.59 -12.60 -2.22
C LEU A 184 -3.47 -11.75 -1.61
N ASP A 185 -2.67 -11.06 -2.42
CA ASP A 185 -1.59 -10.22 -1.89
C ASP A 185 -1.73 -8.76 -2.39
N THR A 186 -1.79 -7.79 -1.47
CA THR A 186 -1.74 -6.36 -1.79
C THR A 186 -0.74 -5.62 -0.91
N LYS A 187 0.02 -4.63 -1.42
CA LYS A 187 0.86 -3.82 -0.51
C LYS A 187 0.03 -2.68 0.10
N GLY A 188 -0.62 -1.87 -0.73
CA GLY A 188 -1.32 -0.66 -0.27
C GLY A 188 -2.84 -0.76 -0.12
N GLY A 189 -3.48 -1.76 -0.73
CA GLY A 189 -4.94 -1.78 -0.89
C GLY A 189 -5.70 -2.53 0.20
N ASN A 190 -7.02 -2.34 0.20
CA ASN A 190 -7.95 -3.06 1.07
C ASN A 190 -8.33 -4.42 0.46
N LEU A 191 -8.62 -5.38 1.33
CA LEU A 191 -9.16 -6.68 0.98
C LEU A 191 -10.63 -6.73 1.44
N LEU A 192 -11.55 -7.00 0.52
CA LEU A 192 -12.96 -7.22 0.84
C LEU A 192 -13.42 -8.56 0.27
N VAL A 193 -13.86 -9.44 1.15
CA VAL A 193 -14.37 -10.77 0.82
C VAL A 193 -15.84 -10.87 1.22
N GLN A 194 -16.68 -11.34 0.31
CA GLN A 194 -18.11 -11.52 0.53
C GLN A 194 -18.56 -12.89 -0.01
N ASN A 195 -19.30 -13.65 0.80
CA ASN A 195 -19.95 -14.91 0.41
C ASN A 195 -18.97 -15.88 -0.26
N HIS A 196 -17.93 -16.30 0.45
CA HIS A 196 -16.90 -17.16 -0.11
C HIS A 196 -16.92 -18.56 0.52
N LYS A 197 -16.76 -19.59 -0.31
CA LYS A 197 -16.56 -20.97 0.14
C LYS A 197 -15.19 -21.48 -0.31
N GLY A 198 -14.38 -21.96 0.62
CA GLY A 198 -13.02 -22.44 0.37
C GLY A 198 -11.97 -21.76 1.24
N ALA A 199 -10.70 -22.03 0.97
CA ALA A 199 -9.60 -21.45 1.73
C ALA A 199 -9.20 -20.08 1.17
N ILE A 200 -9.06 -19.07 2.04
CA ILE A 200 -8.47 -17.77 1.72
C ILE A 200 -7.17 -17.61 2.50
N ASN A 201 -6.09 -17.32 1.79
CA ASN A 201 -4.85 -16.82 2.37
C ASN A 201 -4.57 -15.41 1.81
N GLY A 202 -4.44 -14.40 2.65
CA GLY A 202 -4.23 -13.05 2.18
C GLY A 202 -3.32 -12.16 3.00
N SER A 203 -2.71 -11.17 2.36
CA SER A 203 -1.91 -10.16 3.06
C SER A 203 -2.12 -8.75 2.50
N SER A 204 -2.13 -7.76 3.41
CA SER A 204 -2.11 -6.33 3.08
C SER A 204 -1.04 -5.60 3.91
N TRP A 205 -0.17 -4.74 3.38
CA TRP A 205 0.76 -4.03 4.27
C TRP A 205 0.07 -2.92 5.06
N GLY A 206 -0.79 -2.12 4.43
CA GLY A 206 -1.43 -0.97 5.08
C GLY A 206 -2.96 -0.97 5.09
N GLY A 207 -3.59 -1.79 4.26
CA GLY A 207 -5.03 -1.75 4.04
C GLY A 207 -5.85 -2.53 5.06
N LYS A 208 -7.13 -2.17 5.13
CA LYS A 208 -8.15 -2.85 5.92
C LYS A 208 -8.50 -4.19 5.29
N ILE A 209 -8.80 -5.18 6.13
CA ILE A 209 -9.28 -6.49 5.70
C ILE A 209 -10.70 -6.66 6.23
N GLU A 210 -11.66 -6.89 5.33
CA GLU A 210 -13.06 -7.14 5.64
C GLU A 210 -13.53 -8.44 5.01
N ALA A 211 -14.18 -9.28 5.81
CA ALA A 211 -14.77 -10.52 5.34
C ALA A 211 -16.20 -10.67 5.87
N PHE A 212 -17.11 -11.07 5.01
CA PHE A 212 -18.50 -11.35 5.32
C PHE A 212 -18.94 -12.67 4.69
N GLY A 213 -19.54 -13.57 5.46
CA GLY A 213 -20.11 -14.82 4.93
C GLY A 213 -19.03 -15.72 4.34
N VAL A 214 -18.03 -16.10 5.13
CA VAL A 214 -16.94 -16.98 4.68
C VAL A 214 -17.09 -18.35 5.31
N GLU A 215 -17.08 -19.39 4.48
CA GLU A 215 -17.15 -20.80 4.87
C GLU A 215 -15.86 -21.52 4.43
N GLY A 216 -15.02 -21.89 5.38
CA GLY A 216 -13.72 -22.53 5.11
C GLY A 216 -12.60 -21.99 5.99
N SER A 217 -11.36 -22.02 5.47
CA SER A 217 -10.20 -21.49 6.18
C SER A 217 -9.98 -20.03 5.79
N PHE A 218 -9.93 -19.11 6.74
CA PHE A 218 -9.68 -17.70 6.49
C PHE A 218 -8.42 -17.24 7.23
N GLU A 219 -7.32 -17.12 6.48
CA GLU A 219 -6.02 -16.69 7.00
C GLU A 219 -5.61 -15.37 6.36
N CYS A 220 -5.57 -14.28 7.12
CA CYS A 220 -5.30 -12.96 6.58
C CYS A 220 -4.53 -12.05 7.54
N HIS A 221 -3.52 -11.35 7.01
CA HIS A 221 -2.63 -10.53 7.83
C HIS A 221 -2.49 -9.10 7.30
N THR A 222 -2.36 -8.12 8.21
CA THR A 222 -2.00 -6.75 7.85
C THR A 222 -0.96 -6.13 8.78
N LEU A 223 -0.19 -5.12 8.36
CA LEU A 223 0.72 -4.43 9.30
C LEU A 223 -0.02 -3.30 10.04
N GLY A 224 -0.82 -2.50 9.33
CA GLY A 224 -1.47 -1.31 9.91
C GLY A 224 -2.99 -1.33 9.94
N GLY A 225 -3.64 -2.12 9.09
CA GLY A 225 -5.08 -2.07 8.90
C GLY A 225 -5.89 -2.72 10.01
N ASN A 226 -7.15 -2.29 10.16
CA ASN A 226 -8.12 -3.00 10.97
C ASN A 226 -8.58 -4.27 10.24
N ILE A 227 -8.87 -5.31 11.00
CA ILE A 227 -9.47 -6.54 10.49
C ILE A 227 -10.89 -6.63 11.03
N ARG A 228 -11.87 -6.81 10.14
CA ARG A 228 -13.28 -6.98 10.48
C ARG A 228 -13.83 -8.21 9.81
N LEU A 229 -14.21 -9.20 10.60
CA LEU A 229 -14.79 -10.44 10.14
C LEU A 229 -16.23 -10.55 10.64
N ASN A 230 -17.14 -10.95 9.77
CA ASN A 230 -18.54 -11.15 10.09
C ASN A 230 -19.07 -12.42 9.43
N ASP A 231 -19.92 -13.18 10.13
CA ASP A 231 -20.51 -14.42 9.63
C ASP A 231 -19.45 -15.40 9.09
N ILE A 232 -18.47 -15.73 9.93
CA ILE A 232 -17.40 -16.67 9.57
C ILE A 232 -17.67 -18.07 10.14
N HIS A 233 -17.51 -19.07 9.28
CA HIS A 233 -17.66 -20.49 9.57
C HIS A 233 -16.38 -21.22 9.17
N GLY A 234 -15.62 -21.74 10.13
CA GLY A 234 -14.46 -22.60 9.86
C GLY A 234 -13.18 -22.26 10.62
N ASN A 235 -12.02 -22.38 9.98
CA ASN A 235 -10.72 -22.08 10.58
C ASN A 235 -10.37 -20.61 10.39
N ILE A 236 -9.81 -19.97 11.41
CA ILE A 236 -9.51 -18.54 11.37
C ILE A 236 -8.08 -18.27 11.78
N GLY A 237 -7.40 -17.43 11.03
CA GLY A 237 -6.07 -16.98 11.37
C GLY A 237 -5.87 -15.53 10.95
N VAL A 238 -5.95 -14.60 11.88
CA VAL A 238 -5.77 -13.19 11.52
C VAL A 238 -4.85 -12.42 12.45
N SER A 239 -3.99 -11.58 11.87
CA SER A 239 -3.08 -10.74 12.64
C SER A 239 -2.94 -9.33 12.10
N THR A 240 -2.78 -8.35 12.99
CA THR A 240 -2.42 -6.98 12.63
C THR A 240 -1.41 -6.37 13.60
N LYS A 241 -0.38 -5.63 13.15
CA LYS A 241 0.54 -5.02 14.13
C LYS A 241 -0.09 -3.82 14.85
N GLY A 242 -0.68 -2.90 14.10
CA GLY A 242 -1.20 -1.64 14.63
C GLY A 242 -2.73 -1.53 14.72
N GLY A 243 -3.48 -2.41 14.05
CA GLY A 243 -4.94 -2.29 13.93
C GLY A 243 -5.72 -3.05 14.99
N ASN A 244 -7.02 -2.77 15.06
CA ASN A 244 -7.98 -3.52 15.87
C ASN A 244 -8.53 -4.72 15.09
N ILE A 245 -8.88 -5.76 15.83
CA ILE A 245 -9.55 -6.94 15.28
C ILE A 245 -10.96 -7.02 15.83
N PHE A 246 -11.93 -7.09 14.92
CA PHE A 246 -13.32 -7.37 15.22
C PHE A 246 -13.70 -8.65 14.50
N ALA A 247 -14.19 -9.66 15.21
CA ALA A 247 -14.58 -10.91 14.59
C ALA A 247 -15.91 -11.40 15.14
N ASP A 248 -16.81 -11.77 14.24
CA ASP A 248 -18.05 -12.50 14.55
C ASP A 248 -17.95 -13.91 13.96
N ILE A 249 -17.81 -14.89 14.84
CA ILE A 249 -17.57 -16.29 14.53
C ILE A 249 -18.85 -17.05 14.83
N GLN A 250 -19.39 -17.71 13.81
CA GLN A 250 -20.63 -18.47 13.92
C GLN A 250 -20.36 -19.95 14.22
N SER A 251 -19.35 -20.53 13.56
CA SER A 251 -18.89 -21.90 13.80
C SER A 251 -17.38 -22.00 13.67
N LEU A 252 -16.76 -22.86 14.49
CA LEU A 252 -15.32 -23.05 14.56
C LEU A 252 -14.97 -24.51 14.26
N HIS A 253 -13.96 -24.74 13.42
CA HIS A 253 -13.55 -26.09 13.05
C HIS A 253 -12.37 -26.59 13.90
N GLN A 254 -11.12 -26.28 13.55
CA GLN A 254 -9.93 -26.80 14.23
C GLN A 254 -9.22 -25.73 15.07
N TYR A 255 -9.12 -24.51 14.55
CA TYR A 255 -8.43 -23.42 15.25
C TYR A 255 -8.96 -22.04 14.88
N ALA A 256 -8.81 -21.12 15.82
CA ALA A 256 -8.91 -19.69 15.59
C ALA A 256 -7.78 -18.96 16.31
N TRP A 257 -6.94 -18.23 15.59
CA TRP A 257 -5.93 -17.37 16.22
C TRP A 257 -6.08 -15.91 15.78
N PHE A 258 -5.95 -15.01 16.76
CA PHE A 258 -6.14 -13.57 16.60
C PHE A 258 -5.00 -12.83 17.31
N ASP A 259 -4.13 -12.17 16.54
CA ASP A 259 -2.94 -11.53 17.11
C ASP A 259 -2.85 -10.04 16.76
N THR A 260 -2.60 -9.20 17.76
CA THR A 260 -2.25 -7.80 17.52
C THR A 260 -1.14 -7.29 18.44
N SER A 261 -0.31 -6.35 17.98
CA SER A 261 0.72 -5.78 18.85
C SER A 261 0.13 -4.66 19.73
N GLY A 262 -0.54 -3.67 19.13
CA GLY A 262 -1.08 -2.51 19.87
C GLY A 262 -2.60 -2.40 19.93
N GLY A 263 -3.33 -3.17 19.11
CA GLY A 263 -4.78 -3.00 18.94
C GLY A 263 -5.64 -3.73 19.98
N ASN A 264 -6.92 -3.37 20.03
CA ASN A 264 -7.92 -4.12 20.78
C ASN A 264 -8.46 -5.27 19.93
N ILE A 265 -8.81 -6.36 20.61
CA ILE A 265 -9.46 -7.51 19.99
C ILE A 265 -10.86 -7.65 20.59
N LYS A 266 -11.88 -7.63 19.74
CA LYS A 266 -13.25 -7.88 20.16
C LYS A 266 -13.86 -9.01 19.32
N ILE A 267 -14.17 -10.12 19.98
CA ILE A 267 -14.63 -11.34 19.31
C ILE A 267 -15.99 -11.76 19.85
N THR A 268 -16.89 -12.16 18.97
CA THR A 268 -18.09 -12.93 19.28
C THR A 268 -17.86 -14.36 18.83
N MET A 269 -18.13 -15.35 19.69
CA MET A 269 -17.87 -16.77 19.39
C MET A 269 -18.94 -17.68 20.04
N PRO A 270 -19.16 -18.90 19.50
CA PRO A 270 -20.12 -19.85 20.05
C PRO A 270 -19.56 -20.55 21.30
N LEU A 271 -19.66 -19.89 22.45
CA LEU A 271 -19.13 -20.38 23.74
C LEU A 271 -19.88 -21.60 24.31
N ASN A 272 -20.91 -22.08 23.62
CA ASN A 272 -21.66 -23.29 23.94
C ASN A 272 -21.05 -24.58 23.34
N GLN A 273 -19.85 -24.48 22.76
CA GLN A 273 -19.12 -25.62 22.17
C GLN A 273 -17.81 -25.90 22.93
N PRO A 274 -17.34 -27.16 22.98
CA PRO A 274 -16.05 -27.51 23.57
C PRO A 274 -14.90 -26.81 22.86
N MET A 275 -13.99 -26.17 23.60
CA MET A 275 -12.81 -25.51 23.03
C MET A 275 -11.69 -25.32 24.05
N ASN A 276 -10.46 -25.16 23.54
CA ASN A 276 -9.27 -24.84 24.30
C ASN A 276 -8.98 -23.34 24.14
N LEU A 277 -8.85 -22.61 25.25
CA LEU A 277 -8.64 -21.16 25.25
C LEU A 277 -7.21 -20.83 25.69
N ASP A 278 -6.50 -20.04 24.87
CA ASP A 278 -5.21 -19.43 25.18
C ASP A 278 -5.29 -17.92 24.89
N VAL A 279 -5.68 -17.13 25.88
CA VAL A 279 -5.94 -15.69 25.75
C VAL A 279 -4.91 -14.92 26.59
N SER A 280 -4.24 -13.95 26.00
CA SER A 280 -3.25 -13.11 26.69
C SER A 280 -3.36 -11.66 26.26
N GLY A 281 -3.52 -10.74 27.20
CA GLY A 281 -3.60 -9.30 26.91
C GLY A 281 -3.58 -8.41 28.14
N SER A 282 -3.54 -7.09 27.96
CA SER A 282 -3.47 -6.14 29.11
C SER A 282 -4.70 -6.17 30.01
N ARG A 283 -5.86 -6.52 29.44
CA ARG A 283 -7.12 -6.71 30.16
C ARG A 283 -8.03 -7.59 29.33
N ILE A 284 -8.56 -8.64 29.95
CA ILE A 284 -9.47 -9.59 29.33
C ILE A 284 -10.87 -9.45 29.94
N GLN A 285 -11.88 -9.34 29.10
CA GLN A 285 -13.28 -9.40 29.47
C GLN A 285 -13.95 -10.56 28.74
N VAL A 286 -14.36 -11.57 29.49
CA VAL A 286 -15.13 -12.73 29.02
C VAL A 286 -16.47 -12.82 29.77
N PRO A 287 -17.54 -13.36 29.16
CA PRO A 287 -18.73 -13.76 29.90
C PRO A 287 -18.42 -14.99 30.79
N PRO A 288 -19.32 -15.36 31.71
CA PRO A 288 -19.19 -16.61 32.46
C PRO A 288 -19.02 -17.81 31.52
N LEU A 289 -17.98 -18.61 31.74
CA LEU A 289 -17.66 -19.77 30.92
C LEU A 289 -18.20 -21.05 31.58
N ALA A 290 -18.93 -21.87 30.84
CA ALA A 290 -19.49 -23.13 31.33
C ALA A 290 -18.41 -24.23 31.40
N ASP A 291 -18.34 -24.95 32.53
CA ASP A 291 -17.38 -26.04 32.80
C ASP A 291 -15.92 -25.64 32.45
N PHE A 292 -15.51 -24.44 32.82
CA PHE A 292 -14.14 -23.98 32.61
C PHE A 292 -13.17 -24.65 33.57
N LYS A 293 -12.10 -25.23 33.02
CA LYS A 293 -10.98 -25.83 33.77
C LYS A 293 -9.67 -25.20 33.31
N GLY A 294 -9.01 -24.48 34.20
CA GLY A 294 -7.73 -23.84 33.91
C GLY A 294 -7.47 -22.59 34.76
N LEU A 295 -6.49 -21.80 34.33
CA LEU A 295 -6.11 -20.53 34.92
C LEU A 295 -6.88 -19.39 34.26
N MET A 296 -7.51 -18.54 35.06
CA MET A 296 -8.15 -17.31 34.59
C MET A 296 -7.75 -16.15 35.51
N THR A 297 -7.02 -15.19 34.94
CA THR A 297 -6.64 -13.93 35.58
C THR A 297 -7.19 -12.76 34.74
N ASN A 298 -6.91 -11.53 35.16
CA ASN A 298 -7.36 -10.33 34.43
C ASN A 298 -6.65 -10.14 33.07
N ASP A 299 -5.51 -10.80 32.86
CA ASP A 299 -4.58 -10.63 31.76
C ASP A 299 -4.25 -11.94 31.02
N THR A 300 -4.59 -13.09 31.59
CA THR A 300 -4.41 -14.40 30.95
C THR A 300 -5.59 -15.33 31.20
N ILE A 301 -5.97 -16.09 30.17
CA ILE A 301 -6.88 -17.23 30.28
C ILE A 301 -6.22 -18.41 29.59
N HIS A 302 -5.97 -19.47 30.34
CA HIS A 302 -5.42 -20.70 29.80
C HIS A 302 -6.18 -21.89 30.36
N GLY A 303 -6.95 -22.58 29.52
CA GLY A 303 -7.79 -23.67 29.98
C GLY A 303 -8.72 -24.22 28.91
N THR A 304 -9.64 -25.07 29.35
CA THR A 304 -10.62 -25.73 28.49
C THR A 304 -12.03 -25.40 28.95
N ILE A 305 -12.97 -25.27 28.02
CA ILE A 305 -14.41 -25.26 28.33
C ILE A 305 -15.07 -26.52 27.75
N LEU A 306 -16.09 -27.02 28.45
CA LEU A 306 -16.92 -28.16 28.02
C LEU A 306 -16.12 -29.41 27.57
N GLY A 307 -15.00 -29.71 28.24
CA GLY A 307 -14.18 -30.89 27.95
C GLY A 307 -13.09 -30.72 26.89
N GLY A 308 -12.91 -29.51 26.33
CA GLY A 308 -11.84 -29.19 25.36
C GLY A 308 -12.20 -29.52 23.91
N GLY A 309 -11.48 -28.92 22.96
CA GLY A 309 -11.86 -28.98 21.54
C GLY A 309 -10.96 -28.13 20.63
N PRO A 310 -11.52 -27.39 19.65
CA PRO A 310 -10.75 -26.51 18.77
C PRO A 310 -9.96 -25.47 19.57
N THR A 311 -8.77 -25.10 19.08
CA THR A 311 -7.88 -24.19 19.80
C THR A 311 -8.17 -22.75 19.43
N VAL A 312 -8.49 -21.92 20.42
CA VAL A 312 -8.68 -20.48 20.27
C VAL A 312 -7.56 -19.74 20.97
N SER A 313 -6.69 -19.11 20.18
CA SER A 313 -5.59 -18.26 20.66
C SER A 313 -5.91 -16.79 20.41
N VAL A 314 -5.87 -15.95 21.43
CA VAL A 314 -6.13 -14.51 21.28
C VAL A 314 -5.07 -13.72 22.02
N LYS A 315 -4.19 -13.02 21.29
CA LYS A 315 -3.03 -12.35 21.90
C LYS A 315 -2.95 -10.88 21.51
N THR A 316 -2.77 -10.03 22.52
CA THR A 316 -2.43 -8.62 22.32
C THR A 316 -1.34 -8.18 23.31
N LEU A 317 -0.36 -7.38 22.88
CA LEU A 317 0.70 -6.93 23.79
C LEU A 317 0.23 -5.75 24.67
N GLY A 318 -0.50 -4.79 24.09
CA GLY A 318 -0.93 -3.57 24.80
C GLY A 318 -2.44 -3.33 24.83
N GLY A 319 -3.22 -4.09 24.07
CA GLY A 319 -4.66 -3.84 23.91
C GLY A 319 -5.54 -4.59 24.90
N LYS A 320 -6.84 -4.28 24.86
CA LYS A 320 -7.87 -5.02 25.61
C LYS A 320 -8.46 -6.12 24.74
N ILE A 321 -8.76 -7.25 25.37
CA ILE A 321 -9.47 -8.36 24.75
C ILE A 321 -10.88 -8.40 25.33
N LYS A 322 -11.88 -8.44 24.46
CA LYS A 322 -13.27 -8.62 24.85
C LYS A 322 -13.92 -9.71 24.02
N ILE A 323 -14.26 -10.81 24.69
CA ILE A 323 -14.97 -11.94 24.10
C ILE A 323 -16.44 -11.85 24.52
N ARG A 324 -17.35 -12.20 23.62
CA ARG A 324 -18.79 -12.25 23.83
C ARG A 324 -19.36 -13.56 23.30
N GLU A 325 -20.47 -14.00 23.89
CA GLU A 325 -21.26 -15.10 23.36
C GLU A 325 -22.10 -14.62 22.15
N ASN A 326 -22.35 -15.55 21.21
CA ASN A 326 -23.04 -15.33 19.94
C ASN A 326 -24.55 -15.06 20.12
N ASN A 327 -24.91 -13.93 20.74
CA ASN A 327 -26.29 -13.45 20.88
C ASN A 327 -26.42 -11.92 20.67
N GLN A 328 -25.34 -11.22 20.29
CA GLN A 328 -25.34 -9.79 19.92
C GLN A 328 -24.25 -9.51 18.88
N PRO A 329 -24.56 -9.59 17.56
CA PRO A 329 -23.60 -9.25 16.52
C PRO A 329 -23.20 -7.77 16.64
N PHE A 330 -22.01 -7.45 16.13
CA PHE A 330 -21.64 -6.06 15.91
C PHE A 330 -22.56 -5.45 14.85
N GLU A 331 -22.77 -4.11 14.87
CA GLU A 331 -23.58 -3.45 13.85
C GLU A 331 -23.25 -3.99 12.45
N PRO A 332 -24.27 -4.41 11.67
CA PRO A 332 -24.06 -5.03 10.38
C PRO A 332 -23.29 -4.08 9.46
N ILE A 333 -22.34 -4.64 8.71
CA ILE A 333 -21.71 -3.94 7.61
C ILE A 333 -22.81 -3.67 6.59
N ARG A 334 -23.31 -2.44 6.52
CA ARG A 334 -23.96 -1.98 5.29
C ARG A 334 -22.84 -1.87 4.26
N PRO A 335 -22.85 -2.64 3.16
CA PRO A 335 -21.98 -2.32 2.04
C PRO A 335 -22.25 -0.86 1.70
N THR A 336 -21.22 -0.01 1.79
CA THR A 336 -21.35 1.35 1.28
C THR A 336 -21.55 1.23 -0.22
N ASP A 337 -22.76 1.55 -0.67
CA ASP A 337 -23.22 1.62 -2.08
C ASP A 337 -22.40 2.59 -2.97
N SER A 338 -21.24 3.08 -2.54
CA SER A 338 -20.50 4.12 -3.26
C SER A 338 -19.47 3.57 -4.26
N SER A 339 -19.77 2.47 -4.96
CA SER A 339 -19.07 2.13 -6.23
C SER A 339 -19.84 1.23 -7.21
N PHE A 340 -21.14 1.00 -6.99
CA PHE A 340 -21.98 0.24 -7.92
C PHE A 340 -23.14 1.11 -8.41
N LYS A 341 -22.84 2.02 -9.35
CA LYS A 341 -23.88 2.48 -10.29
C LYS A 341 -23.83 1.55 -11.48
N ASP A 342 -24.64 0.50 -11.42
CA ASP A 342 -25.04 -0.21 -12.62
C ASP A 342 -25.98 0.72 -13.42
N GLY A 343 -25.65 0.93 -14.69
CA GLY A 343 -26.45 1.72 -15.58
C GLY A 343 -27.62 0.90 -16.07
N SER A 344 -28.72 0.84 -15.32
CA SER A 344 -30.11 0.83 -15.84
C SER A 344 -31.13 0.54 -14.74
N THR A 345 -32.19 1.36 -14.75
CA THR A 345 -33.52 1.16 -14.14
C THR A 345 -33.68 1.09 -12.60
N LYS A 346 -34.23 2.19 -12.05
CA LYS A 346 -34.98 2.32 -10.78
C LYS A 346 -36.29 1.47 -10.81
N PRO A 347 -36.87 1.02 -9.67
CA PRO A 347 -37.62 1.91 -8.77
C PRO A 347 -37.57 1.65 -7.23
N ASN A 348 -37.74 2.78 -6.53
CA ASN A 348 -38.35 3.08 -5.21
C ASN A 348 -38.59 1.96 -4.18
N ILE A 349 -38.27 2.25 -2.92
CA ILE A 349 -39.26 2.50 -1.85
C ILE A 349 -38.58 3.21 -0.65
N ASN A 350 -39.28 4.22 -0.11
CA ASN A 350 -39.02 5.00 1.10
C ASN A 350 -38.92 4.12 2.37
N LEU A 351 -38.23 4.60 3.41
CA LEU A 351 -38.78 4.71 4.77
C LEU A 351 -37.86 5.56 5.67
N GLU A 352 -38.34 6.78 5.92
CA GLU A 352 -38.38 7.55 7.16
C GLU A 352 -37.17 7.62 8.11
N LYS A 353 -36.64 8.84 8.19
CA LYS A 353 -35.96 9.39 9.38
C LYS A 353 -36.98 9.67 10.49
N LYS A 354 -36.61 9.41 11.75
CA LYS A 354 -36.82 10.37 12.86
C LYS A 354 -35.71 10.24 13.92
N PRO A 355 -35.42 11.32 14.67
CA PRO A 355 -34.20 11.52 15.46
C PRO A 355 -34.45 11.30 16.96
N VAL A 356 -33.42 11.45 17.81
CA VAL A 356 -33.38 12.43 18.94
C VAL A 356 -32.30 12.09 20.01
N GLU A 357 -31.55 13.15 20.32
CA GLU A 357 -30.89 13.59 21.56
C GLU A 357 -29.57 13.02 22.14
N ASN A 358 -28.69 14.00 22.35
CA ASN A 358 -27.51 14.07 23.19
C ASN A 358 -27.80 13.83 24.67
N THR A 359 -26.84 13.22 25.36
CA THR A 359 -26.37 13.73 26.67
C THR A 359 -24.88 13.43 26.85
N LEU A 360 -24.08 14.50 26.84
CA LEU A 360 -22.70 14.54 27.33
C LEU A 360 -22.70 14.61 28.86
N SER A 361 -21.89 13.81 29.52
CA SER A 361 -21.21 14.20 30.78
C SER A 361 -19.91 13.42 30.98
N THR A 362 -18.82 14.12 30.67
CA THR A 362 -17.57 14.28 31.45
C THR A 362 -17.12 13.14 32.38
N PHE A 363 -15.98 12.51 32.05
CA PHE A 363 -14.85 12.39 32.99
C PHE A 363 -13.53 12.49 32.20
N SER A 364 -12.74 13.48 32.58
CA SER A 364 -11.46 13.88 32.02
C SER A 364 -10.34 12.93 32.43
N THR A 365 -9.59 12.42 31.46
CA THR A 365 -8.18 12.06 31.65
C THR A 365 -7.38 12.68 30.51
N SER A 366 -6.50 13.59 30.89
CA SER A 366 -5.57 14.32 30.04
C SER A 366 -4.68 13.38 29.24
N SER A 367 -4.95 13.27 27.94
CA SER A 367 -3.95 12.85 26.95
C SER A 367 -3.68 14.06 26.07
N ASN A 368 -2.45 14.56 26.11
CA ASN A 368 -1.95 15.56 25.16
C ASN A 368 -2.07 14.99 23.75
N HIS A 369 -3.19 15.26 23.08
CA HIS A 369 -3.29 15.21 21.64
C HIS A 369 -2.59 16.47 21.13
N PHE A 370 -1.41 16.30 20.53
CA PHE A 370 -0.91 17.28 19.59
C PHE A 370 -1.91 17.32 18.43
N GLU A 371 -2.83 18.30 18.49
CA GLU A 371 -3.71 18.62 17.38
C GLU A 371 -2.85 18.96 16.16
N MET A 372 -3.10 18.24 15.07
CA MET A 372 -2.52 18.53 13.76
C MET A 372 -3.31 19.69 13.13
N THR A 373 -3.28 20.86 13.76
CA THR A 373 -3.76 22.11 13.17
C THR A 373 -2.62 22.71 12.37
N ASP A 374 -2.57 22.32 11.11
CA ASP A 374 -2.54 23.29 10.00
C ASP A 374 -2.38 22.50 8.71
N LYS A 375 -3.48 22.41 7.94
CA LYS A 375 -3.33 22.28 6.49
C LYS A 375 -2.44 23.46 6.05
N PRO A 376 -1.41 23.25 5.22
CA PRO A 376 -0.60 24.35 4.73
C PRO A 376 -1.56 25.37 4.12
N LYS A 377 -1.57 26.59 4.67
CA LYS A 377 -2.34 27.69 4.09
C LYS A 377 -1.96 27.76 2.62
N PRO A 378 -2.92 27.75 1.68
CA PRO A 378 -2.59 27.97 0.28
C PRO A 378 -1.83 29.29 0.22
N PHE A 379 -0.70 29.29 -0.46
CA PHE A 379 0.16 30.46 -0.62
C PHE A 379 -0.70 31.68 -0.94
N SER A 380 -0.89 32.56 0.04
CA SER A 380 -1.59 33.83 -0.16
C SER A 380 -0.59 34.75 -0.84
N LEU A 381 -0.89 35.22 -2.05
CA LEU A 381 -0.13 36.29 -2.70
C LEU A 381 0.11 37.40 -1.67
N LYS A 382 1.36 37.86 -1.54
CA LYS A 382 1.63 39.21 -1.04
C LYS A 382 1.36 40.18 -2.21
N PRO A 383 0.30 41.00 -2.17
CA PRO A 383 -0.02 41.98 -3.22
C PRO A 383 0.65 43.32 -2.82
N PRO A 384 1.41 44.03 -3.68
CA PRO A 384 0.95 44.51 -5.00
C PRO A 384 2.06 44.64 -6.09
N TYR A 385 3.31 44.23 -5.81
CA TYR A 385 4.48 44.59 -6.62
C TYR A 385 4.52 43.87 -7.97
N ASP A 386 4.15 42.58 -8.01
CA ASP A 386 4.15 41.78 -9.24
C ASP A 386 3.05 42.23 -10.23
N LEU A 387 1.93 42.73 -9.71
CA LEU A 387 0.84 43.24 -10.54
C LEU A 387 1.25 44.57 -11.19
N GLY A 388 1.80 45.49 -10.40
CA GLY A 388 2.32 46.76 -10.91
C GLY A 388 3.38 46.55 -11.98
N PHE A 389 4.31 45.63 -11.75
CA PHE A 389 5.35 45.30 -12.73
C PHE A 389 4.78 44.69 -14.02
N SER A 390 3.81 43.78 -13.91
CA SER A 390 3.16 43.16 -15.08
C SER A 390 2.40 44.19 -15.93
N ILE A 391 1.70 45.13 -15.28
CA ILE A 391 1.01 46.24 -15.96
C ILE A 391 2.01 47.14 -16.69
N ILE A 392 3.08 47.56 -15.99
CA ILE A 392 4.13 48.42 -16.58
C ILE A 392 4.83 47.71 -17.74
N PHE A 393 5.15 46.43 -17.60
CA PHE A 393 5.80 45.63 -18.63
C PHE A 393 4.91 45.49 -19.88
N CYS A 394 3.63 45.18 -19.70
CA CYS A 394 2.69 45.09 -20.84
C CYS A 394 2.51 46.44 -21.55
N LEU A 395 2.47 47.55 -20.81
CA LEU A 395 2.41 48.90 -21.39
C LEU A 395 3.67 49.21 -22.20
N LEU A 396 4.86 48.91 -21.68
CA LEU A 396 6.13 49.17 -22.36
C LEU A 396 6.31 48.32 -23.62
N VAL A 397 5.98 47.03 -23.56
CA VAL A 397 6.09 46.13 -24.71
C VAL A 397 5.05 46.48 -25.78
N GLY A 398 3.81 46.79 -25.38
CA GLY A 398 2.77 47.27 -26.29
C GLY A 398 3.17 48.56 -27.00
N TYR A 399 3.71 49.53 -26.27
CA TYR A 399 4.24 50.78 -26.83
C TYR A 399 5.42 50.54 -27.79
N GLY A 400 6.35 49.67 -27.42
CA GLY A 400 7.52 49.36 -28.27
C GLY A 400 7.11 48.75 -29.61
N ILE A 401 6.19 47.78 -29.59
CA ILE A 401 5.76 47.09 -30.82
C ILE A 401 4.91 47.99 -31.70
N THR A 402 4.00 48.78 -31.13
CA THR A 402 3.21 49.77 -31.87
C THR A 402 4.07 50.86 -32.49
N SER A 403 5.16 51.26 -31.83
CA SER A 403 6.13 52.22 -32.35
C SER A 403 6.91 51.63 -33.54
N ILE A 404 7.43 50.40 -33.42
CA ILE A 404 8.15 49.71 -34.52
C ILE A 404 7.24 49.54 -35.74
N ALA A 405 5.99 49.14 -35.52
CA ALA A 405 4.96 49.00 -36.54
C ALA A 405 4.69 50.31 -37.29
N TYR A 406 4.49 51.40 -36.54
CA TYR A 406 4.24 52.73 -37.07
C TYR A 406 5.38 53.18 -37.99
N PHE A 407 6.62 53.13 -37.50
CA PHE A 407 7.79 53.52 -38.30
C PHE A 407 7.98 52.63 -39.53
N THR A 408 7.68 51.33 -39.43
CA THR A 408 7.77 50.40 -40.57
C THR A 408 6.76 50.77 -41.67
N LEU A 409 5.54 51.16 -41.31
CA LEU A 409 4.52 51.58 -42.27
C LEU A 409 4.80 52.95 -42.89
N GLU A 410 5.35 53.88 -42.12
CA GLU A 410 5.78 55.19 -42.60
C GLU A 410 6.93 55.05 -43.63
N ILE A 411 7.91 54.18 -43.35
CA ILE A 411 9.01 53.87 -44.27
C ILE A 411 8.50 53.22 -45.58
N LEU A 412 7.45 52.41 -45.52
CA LEU A 412 6.88 51.75 -46.71
C LEU A 412 6.07 52.69 -47.61
N GLY A 413 5.89 53.97 -47.25
CA GLY A 413 5.43 55.05 -48.13
C GLY A 413 4.02 54.89 -48.72
N LYS A 414 3.18 54.00 -48.17
CA LYS A 414 1.91 53.57 -48.79
C LYS A 414 0.67 54.40 -48.42
N TRP A 415 0.80 55.48 -47.65
CA TRP A 415 -0.38 56.20 -47.11
C TRP A 415 -0.19 57.73 -47.14
N GLN A 416 -1.05 58.44 -47.91
CA GLN A 416 -1.23 59.91 -47.84
C GLN A 416 -2.20 60.30 -46.70
N ILE A 417 -2.08 59.68 -45.53
CA ILE A 417 -2.90 60.01 -44.36
C ILE A 417 -2.02 60.83 -43.41
N ASP A 418 -2.50 61.99 -42.97
CA ASP A 418 -1.80 62.83 -41.99
C ASP A 418 -1.88 62.16 -40.60
N PHE A 419 -0.92 61.28 -40.32
CA PHE A 419 -0.86 60.48 -39.09
C PHE A 419 -0.63 61.32 -37.82
N SER A 420 -0.23 62.59 -37.97
CA SER A 420 0.02 63.51 -36.85
C SER A 420 -1.24 63.76 -36.00
N ALA A 421 -2.43 63.72 -36.61
CA ALA A 421 -3.72 63.88 -35.92
C ALA A 421 -4.23 62.58 -35.27
N ILE A 422 -3.74 61.41 -35.70
CA ILE A 422 -4.26 60.08 -35.30
C ILE A 422 -3.35 59.40 -34.24
N GLN A 423 -2.09 59.84 -34.14
CA GLN A 423 -1.09 59.30 -33.21
C GLN A 423 -1.51 59.26 -31.73
N PRO A 424 -1.96 60.37 -31.10
CA PRO A 424 -2.29 60.34 -29.67
C PRO A 424 -3.50 59.47 -29.36
N ASP A 425 -4.49 59.44 -30.25
CA ASP A 425 -5.71 58.64 -30.08
C ASP A 425 -5.42 57.14 -30.21
N MET A 426 -4.54 56.74 -31.13
CA MET A 426 -4.17 55.33 -31.30
C MET A 426 -3.31 54.80 -30.14
N VAL A 427 -2.40 55.63 -29.61
CA VAL A 427 -1.61 55.27 -28.42
C VAL A 427 -2.51 55.16 -27.19
N LEU A 428 -3.45 56.10 -27.02
CA LEU A 428 -4.41 56.05 -25.91
C LEU A 428 -5.32 54.83 -26.01
N LEU A 429 -5.76 54.48 -27.22
CA LEU A 429 -6.63 53.34 -27.48
C LEU A 429 -5.93 51.99 -27.23
N THR A 430 -4.66 51.86 -27.65
CA THR A 430 -3.86 50.65 -27.41
C THR A 430 -3.47 50.49 -25.94
N ALA A 431 -3.17 51.59 -25.24
CA ALA A 431 -2.95 51.56 -23.79
C ALA A 431 -4.23 51.19 -23.02
N ALA A 432 -5.38 51.76 -23.41
CA ALA A 432 -6.69 51.42 -22.83
C ALA A 432 -7.06 49.94 -23.08
N ALA A 433 -6.78 49.43 -24.28
CA ALA A 433 -6.96 48.02 -24.63
C ALA A 433 -6.12 47.10 -23.74
N GLY A 434 -4.81 47.37 -23.61
CA GLY A 434 -3.91 46.58 -22.77
C GLY A 434 -4.30 46.61 -21.28
N PHE A 435 -4.71 47.78 -20.78
CA PHE A 435 -5.19 47.92 -19.40
C PHE A 435 -6.51 47.14 -19.18
N SER A 436 -7.46 47.24 -20.11
CA SER A 436 -8.74 46.53 -20.02
C SER A 436 -8.57 45.01 -20.03
N ALA A 437 -7.69 44.48 -20.88
CA ALA A 437 -7.38 43.06 -20.96
C ALA A 437 -6.72 42.56 -19.67
N THR A 438 -5.76 43.32 -19.13
CA THR A 438 -5.07 42.99 -17.87
C THR A 438 -6.03 43.01 -16.68
N LEU A 439 -6.91 44.03 -16.60
CA LEU A 439 -7.89 44.16 -15.54
C LEU A 439 -8.95 43.05 -15.59
N ALA A 440 -9.46 42.70 -16.78
CA ALA A 440 -10.39 41.60 -16.96
C ALA A 440 -9.78 40.27 -16.51
N CYS A 441 -8.51 40.02 -16.83
CA CYS A 441 -7.80 38.82 -16.40
C CYS A 441 -7.56 38.81 -14.88
N TYR A 442 -7.22 39.95 -14.28
CA TYR A 442 -7.05 40.06 -12.83
C TYR A 442 -8.34 39.78 -12.06
N ILE A 443 -9.46 40.35 -12.51
CA ILE A 443 -10.78 40.10 -11.91
C ILE A 443 -11.13 38.62 -12.00
N PHE A 444 -10.85 38.00 -13.15
CA PHE A 444 -11.09 36.58 -13.35
C PHE A 444 -10.26 35.70 -12.40
N LEU A 445 -8.94 35.89 -12.36
CA LEU A 445 -8.02 35.13 -11.49
C LEU A 445 -8.33 35.31 -10.00
N THR A 446 -8.75 36.51 -9.59
CA THR A 446 -8.96 36.80 -8.18
C THR A 446 -10.32 36.33 -7.66
N PHE A 447 -11.38 36.48 -8.46
CA PHE A 447 -12.75 36.29 -7.98
C PHE A 447 -13.47 35.08 -8.56
N ILE A 448 -13.10 34.65 -9.77
CA ILE A 448 -13.82 33.60 -10.51
C ILE A 448 -13.06 32.27 -10.43
N GLU A 449 -11.74 32.27 -10.64
CA GLU A 449 -10.88 31.08 -10.56
C GLU A 449 -11.01 30.32 -9.21
N PRO A 450 -10.97 30.97 -8.03
CA PRO A 450 -11.03 30.23 -6.76
C PRO A 450 -12.38 29.54 -6.51
N LYS A 451 -13.43 29.97 -7.22
CA LYS A 451 -14.81 29.49 -7.04
C LYS A 451 -15.17 28.37 -8.00
N ILE A 452 -14.39 28.16 -9.06
CA ILE A 452 -14.68 27.18 -10.11
C ILE A 452 -13.46 26.27 -10.28
N PRO A 453 -13.57 24.95 -10.08
CA PRO A 453 -12.50 24.00 -10.39
C PRO A 453 -12.35 23.92 -11.91
N LEU A 454 -11.56 24.85 -12.47
CA LEU A 454 -11.28 24.88 -13.90
C LEU A 454 -10.00 24.08 -14.16
N ASP A 455 -10.17 22.96 -14.86
CA ASP A 455 -9.05 22.23 -15.46
C ASP A 455 -8.37 23.11 -16.52
N GLU A 456 -7.08 22.87 -16.81
CA GLU A 456 -6.23 23.72 -17.68
C GLU A 456 -6.87 24.04 -19.06
N VAL A 457 -7.79 23.20 -19.54
CA VAL A 457 -8.50 23.32 -20.82
C VAL A 457 -9.68 24.31 -20.78
N LYS A 458 -10.32 24.52 -19.62
CA LYS A 458 -11.50 25.38 -19.47
C LYS A 458 -11.15 26.87 -19.29
N PHE A 459 -9.86 27.17 -19.12
CA PHE A 459 -9.32 28.53 -18.99
C PHE A 459 -9.27 29.25 -20.35
N LEU A 460 -8.99 28.51 -21.43
CA LEU A 460 -8.83 29.03 -22.78
C LEU A 460 -10.10 29.69 -23.36
N PRO A 461 -11.30 29.08 -23.26
CA PRO A 461 -12.53 29.68 -23.78
C PRO A 461 -12.90 30.95 -23.01
N LEU A 462 -12.64 30.96 -21.70
CA LEU A 462 -13.05 32.05 -20.83
C LEU A 462 -12.11 33.27 -20.98
N MET A 463 -10.81 33.04 -21.19
CA MET A 463 -9.89 34.07 -21.67
C MET A 463 -10.26 34.56 -23.07
N GLY A 464 -10.68 33.67 -23.97
CA GLY A 464 -11.19 34.04 -25.29
C GLY A 464 -12.41 34.97 -25.22
N CYS A 465 -13.32 34.73 -24.27
CA CYS A 465 -14.45 35.63 -24.00
C CYS A 465 -14.00 36.99 -23.44
N ALA A 466 -13.00 37.01 -22.55
CA ALA A 466 -12.42 38.27 -22.05
C ALA A 466 -11.76 39.07 -23.18
N PHE A 467 -11.01 38.41 -24.06
CA PHE A 467 -10.43 38.98 -25.27
C PHE A 467 -11.51 39.55 -26.21
N ALA A 468 -12.54 38.76 -26.51
CA ALA A 468 -13.66 39.21 -27.33
C ALA A 468 -14.35 40.43 -26.71
N SER A 469 -14.51 40.47 -25.38
CA SER A 469 -15.09 41.62 -24.69
C SER A 469 -14.23 42.89 -24.80
N SER A 470 -12.89 42.76 -24.76
CA SER A 470 -11.99 43.91 -24.97
C SER A 470 -12.01 44.42 -26.41
N GLU A 471 -12.11 43.51 -27.39
CA GLU A 471 -12.23 43.88 -28.81
C GLU A 471 -13.58 44.57 -29.11
N ILE A 472 -14.67 44.09 -28.48
CA ILE A 472 -16.00 44.73 -28.58
C ILE A 472 -15.98 46.13 -27.97
N LEU A 473 -15.29 46.33 -26.84
CA LEU A 473 -15.15 47.65 -26.21
C LEU A 473 -14.35 48.61 -27.11
N GLN A 474 -13.24 48.15 -27.69
CA GLN A 474 -12.44 48.92 -28.64
C GLN A 474 -13.26 49.31 -29.88
N TRP A 475 -14.02 48.36 -30.44
CA TRP A 475 -14.92 48.62 -31.57
C TRP A 475 -15.97 49.69 -31.25
N SER A 476 -16.48 49.68 -30.02
CA SER A 476 -17.48 50.65 -29.55
C SER A 476 -16.91 52.08 -29.44
N ILE A 477 -15.64 52.22 -29.02
CA ILE A 477 -14.94 53.52 -28.91
C ILE A 477 -14.56 54.07 -30.30
N LEU A 478 -14.15 53.20 -31.23
CA LEU A 478 -13.84 53.61 -32.60
C LEU A 478 -15.08 54.13 -33.35
N ARG A 479 -16.27 53.59 -33.03
CA ARG A 479 -17.54 53.98 -33.65
C ARG A 479 -17.90 55.45 -33.37
N THR A 480 -17.41 56.06 -32.30
CA THR A 480 -17.72 57.45 -31.95
C THR A 480 -16.82 58.49 -32.62
N ASN A 481 -15.59 58.15 -33.05
CA ASN A 481 -14.60 59.14 -33.49
C ASN A 481 -14.10 59.02 -34.95
N VAL A 482 -14.26 57.87 -35.65
CA VAL A 482 -13.49 57.59 -36.90
C VAL A 482 -14.35 57.22 -38.12
N TRP A 483 -15.57 57.77 -38.26
CA TRP A 483 -16.40 57.52 -39.45
C TRP A 483 -15.92 58.18 -40.76
N ALA A 484 -14.77 58.85 -40.76
CA ALA A 484 -14.26 59.57 -41.93
C ALA A 484 -13.22 58.82 -42.78
N TYR A 485 -12.69 57.68 -42.33
CA TYR A 485 -11.59 56.99 -43.03
C TYR A 485 -11.80 55.47 -43.14
N SER A 486 -11.53 54.91 -44.33
CA SER A 486 -11.44 53.47 -44.56
C SER A 486 -10.22 52.89 -43.84
N VAL A 487 -10.42 52.44 -42.61
CA VAL A 487 -9.37 51.86 -41.76
C VAL A 487 -8.82 50.57 -42.41
N PRO A 488 -7.53 50.51 -42.76
CA PRO A 488 -6.94 49.34 -43.41
C PRO A 488 -6.94 48.11 -42.51
N MET A 489 -7.11 46.92 -43.08
CA MET A 489 -7.12 45.63 -42.36
C MET A 489 -5.89 45.43 -41.46
N ALA A 490 -4.74 46.02 -41.82
CA ALA A 490 -3.51 45.98 -41.03
C ALA A 490 -3.67 46.58 -39.62
N ILE A 491 -4.50 47.61 -39.45
CA ILE A 491 -4.71 48.28 -38.14
C ILE A 491 -5.37 47.31 -37.14
N TYR A 492 -6.30 46.46 -37.58
CA TYR A 492 -6.91 45.44 -36.72
C TYR A 492 -5.88 44.40 -36.22
N PHE A 493 -4.91 44.01 -37.04
CA PHE A 493 -3.83 43.11 -36.60
C PHE A 493 -2.92 43.76 -35.54
N TYR A 494 -2.71 45.07 -35.62
CA TYR A 494 -1.93 45.81 -34.61
C TYR A 494 -2.66 45.90 -33.27
N MET A 495 -3.98 46.04 -33.29
CA MET A 495 -4.79 46.15 -32.06
C MET A 495 -4.90 44.83 -31.30
N ALA A 496 -4.84 43.68 -31.99
CA ALA A 496 -4.90 42.35 -31.36
C ALA A 496 -3.59 41.94 -30.63
N LEU A 497 -2.48 42.61 -30.92
CA LEU A 497 -1.13 42.19 -30.51
C LEU A 497 -0.86 42.34 -28.98
N PRO A 498 -1.27 43.43 -28.30
CA PRO A 498 -1.15 43.55 -26.84
C PRO A 498 -1.96 42.49 -26.09
N ALA A 499 -3.12 42.12 -26.64
CA ALA A 499 -3.97 41.11 -26.04
C ALA A 499 -3.38 39.70 -26.23
N PHE A 500 -2.71 39.43 -27.35
CA PHE A 500 -1.91 38.22 -27.54
C PHE A 500 -0.71 38.15 -26.57
N ILE A 501 0.01 39.25 -26.35
CA ILE A 501 1.13 39.28 -25.39
C ILE A 501 0.65 39.04 -23.97
N SER A 502 -0.43 39.71 -23.56
CA SER A 502 -1.07 39.52 -22.25
C SER A 502 -1.51 38.07 -22.06
N TRP A 503 -2.03 37.43 -23.12
CA TRP A 503 -2.39 36.01 -23.10
C TRP A 503 -1.18 35.09 -22.88
N THR A 504 -0.09 35.30 -23.60
CA THR A 504 1.14 34.48 -23.45
C THR A 504 1.74 34.61 -22.05
N PHE A 505 1.79 35.82 -21.49
CA PHE A 505 2.31 36.06 -20.15
C PHE A 505 1.51 35.31 -19.08
N LEU A 506 0.17 35.38 -19.16
CA LEU A 506 -0.72 34.70 -18.21
C LEU A 506 -0.63 33.18 -18.32
N TYR A 507 -0.46 32.65 -19.54
CA TYR A 507 -0.22 31.22 -19.75
C TYR A 507 1.05 30.75 -19.03
N TYR A 508 2.17 31.46 -19.20
CA TYR A 508 3.42 31.11 -18.51
C TYR A 508 3.34 31.28 -17.00
N TRP A 509 2.67 32.32 -16.52
CA TRP A 509 2.46 32.55 -15.08
C TRP A 509 1.65 31.40 -14.43
N PHE A 510 0.58 30.97 -15.11
CA PHE A 510 -0.23 29.84 -14.67
C PHE A 510 0.58 28.53 -14.63
N GLN A 511 1.37 28.27 -15.69
CA GLN A 511 2.23 27.08 -15.72
C GLN A 511 3.26 27.09 -14.59
N HIS A 512 3.87 28.24 -14.30
CA HIS A 512 4.80 28.39 -13.19
C HIS A 512 4.13 28.05 -11.84
N ARG A 513 2.90 28.52 -11.62
CA ARG A 513 2.13 28.22 -10.40
C ARG A 513 1.79 26.74 -10.27
N ASN A 514 1.42 26.06 -11.35
CA ASN A 514 1.12 24.62 -11.34
C ASN A 514 2.36 23.77 -11.08
N ILE A 515 3.51 24.16 -11.64
CA ILE A 515 4.79 23.51 -11.37
C ILE A 515 5.16 23.67 -9.89
N ASN A 516 5.05 24.87 -9.33
CA ASN A 516 5.36 25.11 -7.92
C ASN A 516 4.45 24.31 -6.98
N ARG A 517 3.16 24.17 -7.29
CA ARG A 517 2.25 23.30 -6.52
C ARG A 517 2.71 21.84 -6.54
N LYS A 518 3.07 21.32 -7.72
CA LYS A 518 3.59 19.95 -7.88
C LYS A 518 4.92 19.74 -7.15
N ILE A 519 5.77 20.77 -7.11
CA ILE A 519 7.03 20.73 -6.35
C ILE A 519 6.74 20.63 -4.85
N SER A 520 5.85 21.48 -4.31
CA SER A 520 5.48 21.41 -2.89
C SER A 520 4.81 20.08 -2.51
N GLU A 521 3.98 19.50 -3.38
CA GLU A 521 3.43 18.16 -3.17
C GLU A 521 4.52 17.08 -3.11
N LYS A 522 5.53 17.15 -3.99
CA LYS A 522 6.67 16.23 -3.97
C LYS A 522 7.55 16.41 -2.73
N GLU A 523 7.81 17.65 -2.31
CA GLU A 523 8.54 17.95 -1.08
C GLU A 523 7.81 17.36 0.14
N TYR A 524 6.48 17.50 0.19
CA TYR A 524 5.67 16.89 1.24
C TYR A 524 5.73 15.36 1.22
N GLN A 525 5.68 14.74 0.03
CA GLN A 525 5.83 13.30 -0.12
C GLN A 525 7.21 12.82 0.34
N LEU A 526 8.28 13.54 0.00
CA LEU A 526 9.64 13.25 0.46
C LEU A 526 9.76 13.32 1.97
N LEU A 527 9.24 14.39 2.59
CA LEU A 527 9.24 14.53 4.04
C LEU A 527 8.46 13.39 4.73
N ASN A 528 7.34 12.98 4.14
CA ASN A 528 6.55 11.87 4.68
C ASN A 528 7.28 10.52 4.53
N LEU A 529 7.98 10.30 3.41
CA LEU A 529 8.83 9.13 3.21
C LEU A 529 10.01 9.09 4.18
N GLU A 530 10.68 10.22 4.43
CA GLU A 530 11.75 10.32 5.43
C GLU A 530 11.24 10.01 6.84
N LYS A 531 10.04 10.51 7.18
CA LYS A 531 9.37 10.20 8.45
C LYS A 531 9.03 8.72 8.57
N LEU A 532 8.46 8.11 7.53
CA LEU A 532 8.14 6.68 7.50
C LEU A 532 9.40 5.81 7.57
N LYS A 533 10.49 6.21 6.89
CA LYS A 533 11.79 5.56 6.96
C LYS A 533 12.35 5.63 8.38
N SER A 534 12.35 6.81 9.00
CA SER A 534 12.84 7.00 10.37
C SER A 534 12.01 6.18 11.37
N LYS A 535 10.69 6.15 11.18
CA LYS A 535 9.79 5.31 11.98
C LYS A 535 10.08 3.83 11.78
N ALA A 536 10.23 3.35 10.55
CA ALA A 536 10.57 1.95 10.28
C ALA A 536 11.95 1.56 10.85
N GLN A 537 12.92 2.47 10.84
CA GLN A 537 14.22 2.28 11.48
C GLN A 537 14.10 2.20 13.01
N LEU A 538 13.23 3.02 13.61
CA LEU A 538 12.93 2.98 15.04
C LEU A 538 12.17 1.71 15.42
N ASP A 539 11.14 1.33 14.67
CA ASP A 539 10.38 0.08 14.85
C ASP A 539 11.30 -1.16 14.68
N ALA A 540 12.27 -1.11 13.76
CA ALA A 540 13.26 -2.17 13.58
C ALA A 540 14.27 -2.22 14.74
N LEU A 541 14.61 -1.07 15.34
CA LEU A 541 15.45 -0.99 16.53
C LEU A 541 14.70 -1.52 17.76
N GLU A 542 13.43 -1.14 17.94
CA GLU A 542 12.55 -1.67 18.97
C GLU A 542 12.37 -3.18 18.84
N ALA A 543 12.22 -3.71 17.61
CA ALA A 543 12.10 -5.14 17.36
C ALA A 543 13.39 -5.93 17.67
N LYS A 544 14.57 -5.28 17.67
CA LYS A 544 15.85 -5.89 18.02
C LYS A 544 16.07 -6.01 19.54
N ILE A 545 15.23 -5.36 20.35
CA ILE A 545 15.33 -5.37 21.81
C ILE A 545 14.11 -6.12 22.34
N ASN A 546 14.29 -7.04 23.29
CA ASN A 546 13.17 -7.68 23.98
C ASN A 546 12.57 -6.68 25.00
N PRO A 547 11.40 -6.06 24.75
CA PRO A 547 10.90 -4.98 25.60
C PRO A 547 10.59 -5.47 27.01
N HIS A 548 10.12 -6.72 27.13
CA HIS A 548 9.85 -7.36 28.41
C HIS A 548 11.11 -7.52 29.26
N PHE A 549 12.23 -7.94 28.65
CA PHE A 549 13.52 -8.01 29.35
C PHE A 549 13.95 -6.63 29.85
N LEU A 550 13.83 -5.60 29.00
CA LEU A 550 14.22 -4.23 29.35
C LEU A 550 13.39 -3.67 30.52
N TYR A 551 12.06 -3.79 30.47
CA TYR A 551 11.19 -3.35 31.55
C TYR A 551 11.53 -4.07 32.87
N ASN A 552 11.78 -5.37 32.82
CA ASN A 552 12.13 -6.15 34.02
C ASN A 552 13.49 -5.76 34.59
N ALA A 553 14.48 -5.51 33.75
CA ALA A 553 15.80 -5.04 34.18
C ALA A 553 15.69 -3.66 34.86
N LEU A 554 14.97 -2.71 34.27
CA LEU A 554 14.76 -1.38 34.83
C LEU A 554 13.99 -1.40 36.16
N ASN A 555 12.95 -2.24 36.27
CA ASN A 555 12.20 -2.39 37.53
C ASN A 555 13.07 -3.01 38.64
N SER A 556 13.94 -3.97 38.30
CA SER A 556 14.87 -4.56 39.26
C SER A 556 15.89 -3.53 39.74
N ILE A 557 16.46 -2.73 38.83
CA ILE A 557 17.33 -1.61 39.18
C ILE A 557 16.58 -0.64 40.12
N ALA A 558 15.35 -0.24 39.77
CA ALA A 558 14.56 0.68 40.59
C ALA A 558 14.30 0.15 42.00
N GLY A 559 14.08 -1.17 42.15
CA GLY A 559 13.95 -1.81 43.47
C GLY A 559 15.26 -1.85 44.27
N LEU A 560 16.40 -2.00 43.60
CA LEU A 560 17.72 -2.09 44.24
C LEU A 560 18.32 -0.73 44.63
N ILE A 561 17.90 0.38 44.00
CA ILE A 561 18.51 1.71 44.22
C ILE A 561 18.58 2.11 45.71
N HIS A 562 17.56 1.78 46.50
CA HIS A 562 17.50 2.14 47.92
C HIS A 562 18.10 1.09 48.85
N GLU A 563 17.96 -0.20 48.52
CA GLU A 563 18.36 -1.31 49.41
C GLU A 563 19.79 -1.78 49.14
N GLN A 564 20.22 -1.80 47.88
CA GLN A 564 21.51 -2.36 47.43
C GLN A 564 22.09 -1.52 46.27
N PRO A 565 22.53 -0.28 46.53
CA PRO A 565 22.93 0.67 45.49
C PRO A 565 24.09 0.17 44.62
N ASN A 566 25.05 -0.56 45.20
CA ASN A 566 26.18 -1.12 44.47
C ASN A 566 25.74 -2.18 43.44
N GLN A 567 24.76 -3.03 43.79
CA GLN A 567 24.20 -4.00 42.84
C GLN A 567 23.36 -3.30 41.75
N ALA A 568 22.63 -2.23 42.10
CA ALA A 568 21.90 -1.43 41.12
C ALA A 568 22.84 -0.77 40.09
N GLU A 569 23.98 -0.25 40.55
CA GLU A 569 25.02 0.31 39.70
C GLU A 569 25.63 -0.76 38.78
N GLU A 570 26.00 -1.92 39.33
CA GLU A 570 26.55 -3.03 38.56
C GLU A 570 25.55 -3.52 37.49
N MET A 571 24.29 -3.72 37.86
CA MET A 571 23.22 -4.11 36.93
C MET A 571 23.02 -3.07 35.82
N THR A 572 23.13 -1.78 36.14
CA THR A 572 23.06 -0.69 35.16
C THR A 572 24.22 -0.74 34.16
N ILE A 573 25.43 -1.03 34.64
CA ILE A 573 26.63 -1.19 33.80
C ILE A 573 26.48 -2.42 32.89
N GLN A 574 26.01 -3.56 33.41
CA GLN A 574 25.78 -4.76 32.60
C GLN A 574 24.70 -4.54 31.54
N LEU A 575 23.62 -3.84 31.89
CA LEU A 575 22.56 -3.48 30.95
C LEU A 575 23.10 -2.58 29.83
N SER A 576 23.91 -1.57 30.17
CA SER A 576 24.59 -0.70 29.21
C SER A 576 25.52 -1.46 28.27
N LYS A 577 26.33 -2.40 28.81
CA LYS A 577 27.18 -3.28 28.00
C LYS A 577 26.35 -4.11 27.02
N LEU A 578 25.31 -4.79 27.50
CA LEU A 578 24.43 -5.61 26.67
C LEU A 578 23.77 -4.81 25.54
N PHE A 579 23.32 -3.58 25.83
CA PHE A 579 22.79 -2.68 24.81
C PHE A 579 23.84 -2.32 23.77
N ARG A 580 25.04 -1.92 24.20
CA ARG A 580 26.13 -1.56 23.29
C ARG A 580 26.48 -2.71 22.33
N TYR A 581 26.48 -3.95 22.81
CA TYR A 581 26.71 -5.13 21.97
C TYR A 581 25.54 -5.45 21.03
N THR A 582 24.31 -5.15 21.44
CA THR A 582 23.09 -5.40 20.63
C THR A 582 22.89 -4.33 19.55
N THR A 583 23.18 -3.06 19.87
CA THR A 583 22.98 -1.89 18.99
C THR A 583 24.23 -1.46 18.23
N GLY A 584 25.40 -2.03 18.55
CA GLY A 584 26.66 -1.73 17.89
C GLY A 584 26.59 -1.96 16.38
N ARG A 585 27.00 -0.94 15.59
CA ARG A 585 27.15 -1.01 14.14
C ARG A 585 28.47 -1.70 13.81
N THR A 586 28.45 -3.03 13.77
CA THR A 586 29.44 -3.82 13.06
C THR A 586 28.70 -4.60 11.97
N GLU A 587 29.10 -4.41 10.72
CA GLU A 587 28.56 -5.15 9.56
C GLU A 587 29.13 -6.58 9.47
N GLU A 588 29.96 -6.96 10.43
CA GLU A 588 30.62 -8.25 10.49
C GLU A 588 29.64 -9.36 10.91
N SER A 589 29.64 -10.44 10.14
CA SER A 589 28.73 -11.58 10.37
C SER A 589 29.21 -12.55 11.47
N PHE A 590 30.44 -12.36 11.97
CA PHE A 590 31.12 -13.21 12.94
C PHE A 590 31.67 -12.37 14.10
N HIS A 591 31.66 -12.96 15.29
CA HIS A 591 32.26 -12.44 16.51
C HIS A 591 33.26 -13.45 17.07
N SER A 592 34.21 -12.98 17.87
CA SER A 592 35.00 -13.90 18.69
C SER A 592 34.09 -14.61 19.69
N LEU A 593 34.44 -15.85 20.05
CA LEU A 593 33.72 -16.60 21.08
C LEU A 593 33.73 -15.82 22.40
N PHE A 594 34.82 -15.11 22.69
CA PHE A 594 34.91 -14.21 23.84
C PHE A 594 33.80 -13.14 23.84
N ASP A 595 33.57 -12.46 22.72
CA ASP A 595 32.53 -11.42 22.63
C ASP A 595 31.12 -12.00 22.84
N GLU A 596 30.83 -13.18 22.27
CA GLU A 596 29.55 -13.85 22.52
C GLU A 596 29.39 -14.29 23.98
N LEU A 597 30.46 -14.77 24.62
CA LEU A 597 30.45 -15.13 26.04
C LEU A 597 30.26 -13.91 26.95
N GLU A 598 30.85 -12.75 26.61
CA GLU A 598 30.66 -11.51 27.35
C GLU A 598 29.21 -11.00 27.25
N ILE A 599 28.58 -11.13 26.08
CA ILE A 599 27.14 -10.85 25.91
C ILE A 599 26.30 -11.76 26.81
N ILE A 600 26.61 -13.07 26.83
CA ILE A 600 25.90 -14.05 27.67
C ILE A 600 26.10 -13.76 29.16
N ARG A 601 27.32 -13.43 29.59
CA ARG A 601 27.61 -13.07 31.00
C ARG A 601 26.86 -11.83 31.43
N ALA A 602 26.84 -10.78 30.59
CA ALA A 602 26.05 -9.58 30.85
C ALA A 602 24.55 -9.92 30.93
N TYR A 603 24.05 -10.78 30.05
CA TYR A 603 22.64 -11.20 30.08
C TYR A 603 22.30 -12.03 31.33
N LEU A 604 23.09 -13.05 31.65
CA LEU A 604 22.86 -13.96 32.79
C LEU A 604 23.04 -13.26 34.14
N SER A 605 23.96 -12.30 34.27
CA SER A 605 24.10 -11.50 35.50
C SER A 605 22.87 -10.61 35.77
N ILE A 606 22.28 -10.01 34.73
CA ILE A 606 21.02 -9.25 34.86
C ILE A 606 19.87 -10.18 35.27
N GLU A 607 19.79 -11.36 34.67
CA GLU A 607 18.78 -12.37 34.98
C GLU A 607 18.95 -12.97 36.38
N GLU A 608 20.19 -13.17 36.84
CA GLU A 608 20.53 -13.66 38.19
C GLU A 608 20.05 -12.68 39.26
N VAL A 609 20.29 -11.38 39.06
CA VAL A 609 19.77 -10.34 39.97
C VAL A 609 18.24 -10.36 40.00
N ARG A 610 17.57 -10.54 38.85
CA ARG A 610 16.09 -10.61 38.78
C ARG A 610 15.51 -11.84 39.47
N PHE A 611 16.14 -13.00 39.31
CA PHE A 611 15.67 -14.26 39.88
C PHE A 611 16.21 -14.51 41.30
N GLY A 612 17.14 -13.68 41.77
CA GLY A 612 17.83 -13.84 43.06
C GLY A 612 18.48 -15.22 43.18
N HIS A 613 18.37 -15.83 44.36
CA HIS A 613 18.95 -17.15 44.65
C HIS A 613 18.37 -18.32 43.82
N ARG A 614 17.35 -18.07 42.98
CA ARG A 614 16.69 -19.10 42.17
C ARG A 614 17.39 -19.37 40.84
N LEU A 615 18.33 -18.56 40.40
CA LEU A 615 19.14 -18.84 39.21
C LEU A 615 20.59 -19.07 39.62
N SER A 616 21.23 -20.06 38.99
CA SER A 616 22.66 -20.32 39.10
C SER A 616 23.16 -20.74 37.73
N TYR A 617 24.31 -20.22 37.32
CA TYR A 617 24.89 -20.59 36.04
C TYR A 617 26.39 -20.83 36.16
N ALA A 618 26.91 -21.68 35.27
CA ALA A 618 28.33 -21.92 35.10
C ALA A 618 28.68 -21.87 33.61
N ILE A 619 29.80 -21.22 33.28
CA ILE A 619 30.32 -21.14 31.91
C ILE A 619 31.73 -21.74 31.93
N ASN A 620 31.86 -22.93 31.35
CA ASN A 620 33.12 -23.63 31.19
C ASN A 620 33.57 -23.57 29.74
N CYS A 621 34.59 -22.75 29.47
CA CYS A 621 35.23 -22.63 28.16
C CYS A 621 36.74 -22.53 28.38
N ASP A 622 37.52 -23.26 27.57
CA ASP A 622 38.97 -23.12 27.53
C ASP A 622 39.34 -21.74 26.95
N GLU A 623 40.29 -21.04 27.58
CA GLU A 623 40.75 -19.70 27.14
C GLU A 623 41.36 -19.74 25.73
N SER A 624 41.93 -20.87 25.33
CA SER A 624 42.47 -21.07 23.97
C SER A 624 41.41 -20.90 22.88
N LEU A 625 40.12 -21.02 23.21
CA LEU A 625 39.00 -20.90 22.28
C LEU A 625 38.45 -19.48 22.15
N PHE A 626 38.91 -18.52 22.97
CA PHE A 626 38.33 -17.17 23.02
C PHE A 626 38.44 -16.41 21.70
N SER A 627 39.50 -16.63 20.92
CA SER A 627 39.71 -16.00 19.62
C SER A 627 38.94 -16.66 18.47
N GLN A 628 38.32 -17.82 18.71
CA GLN A 628 37.59 -18.59 17.70
C GLN A 628 36.40 -17.77 17.16
N GLN A 629 36.28 -17.68 15.85
CA GLN A 629 35.20 -16.93 15.21
C GLN A 629 33.93 -17.78 15.10
N ILE A 630 32.82 -17.25 15.63
CA ILE A 630 31.50 -17.87 15.52
C ILE A 630 30.47 -16.85 15.00
N PRO A 631 29.37 -17.29 14.36
CA PRO A 631 28.35 -16.37 13.88
C PRO A 631 27.80 -15.53 15.01
N ARG A 632 27.60 -14.24 14.76
CA ARG A 632 27.06 -13.32 15.75
C ARG A 632 25.65 -13.74 16.21
N PHE A 633 25.39 -13.59 17.50
CA PHE A 633 24.16 -13.98 18.18
C PHE A 633 23.80 -15.45 17.94
N LEU A 634 24.79 -16.33 18.10
CA LEU A 634 24.57 -17.77 18.02
C LEU A 634 24.07 -18.31 19.37
N LEU A 635 24.67 -17.84 20.47
CA LEU A 635 24.46 -18.42 21.79
C LEU A 635 23.33 -17.75 22.56
N GLN A 636 23.20 -16.43 22.42
CA GLN A 636 22.16 -15.65 23.11
C GLN A 636 20.74 -16.23 22.94
N PRO A 637 20.25 -16.60 21.73
CA PRO A 637 18.90 -17.15 21.59
C PRO A 637 18.67 -18.47 22.34
N LEU A 638 19.73 -19.26 22.52
CA LEU A 638 19.67 -20.54 23.23
C LEU A 638 19.65 -20.35 24.74
N VAL A 639 20.46 -19.42 25.26
CA VAL A 639 20.45 -19.04 26.68
C VAL A 639 19.12 -18.37 27.05
N GLU A 640 18.58 -17.49 26.20
CA GLU A 640 17.25 -16.93 26.39
C GLU A 640 16.17 -18.00 26.42
N ASN A 641 16.29 -19.04 25.57
CA ASN A 641 15.35 -20.15 25.56
C ASN A 641 15.42 -20.96 26.87
N ALA A 642 16.62 -21.24 27.37
CA ALA A 642 16.83 -21.92 28.66
C ALA A 642 16.19 -21.14 29.83
N ILE A 643 16.33 -19.82 29.86
CA ILE A 643 15.70 -18.97 30.89
C ILE A 643 14.17 -18.95 30.74
N LYS A 644 13.67 -18.66 29.52
CA LYS A 644 12.24 -18.42 29.26
C LYS A 644 11.40 -19.68 29.35
N HIS A 645 11.90 -20.82 28.90
CA HIS A 645 11.14 -22.07 28.82
C HIS A 645 11.62 -23.13 29.80
N GLY A 646 12.89 -23.09 30.20
CA GLY A 646 13.44 -23.96 31.24
C GLY A 646 13.18 -23.38 32.63
N ILE A 647 13.94 -22.36 33.01
CA ILE A 647 14.01 -21.85 34.39
C ILE A 647 12.68 -21.25 34.88
N SER A 648 11.94 -20.53 34.02
CA SER A 648 10.65 -19.93 34.39
C SER A 648 9.58 -20.95 34.84
N ARG A 649 9.74 -22.23 34.46
CA ARG A 649 8.81 -23.33 34.75
C ARG A 649 9.26 -24.21 35.92
N VAL A 650 10.43 -23.95 36.49
CA VAL A 650 10.96 -24.71 37.64
C VAL A 650 10.65 -23.95 38.93
N ALA A 651 9.97 -24.62 39.86
CA ALA A 651 9.67 -24.05 41.18
C ALA A 651 10.93 -23.96 42.06
N GLU A 652 11.87 -24.88 41.86
CA GLU A 652 13.15 -24.99 42.57
C GLU A 652 14.25 -24.08 41.95
N LYS A 653 15.50 -24.27 42.39
CA LYS A 653 16.66 -23.53 41.87
C LYS A 653 16.93 -23.94 40.41
N GLY A 654 16.87 -22.97 39.51
CA GLY A 654 17.25 -23.10 38.11
C GLY A 654 18.76 -23.15 37.92
N ILE A 655 19.23 -24.08 37.09
CA ILE A 655 20.65 -24.29 36.79
C ILE A 655 20.84 -24.19 35.28
N ILE A 656 21.80 -23.39 34.85
CA ILE A 656 22.25 -23.30 33.44
C ILE A 656 23.75 -23.59 33.36
N ASP A 657 24.12 -24.64 32.65
CA ASP A 657 25.53 -24.98 32.43
C ASP A 657 25.87 -24.83 30.94
N ILE A 658 26.84 -23.96 30.65
CA ILE A 658 27.35 -23.74 29.30
C ILE A 658 28.74 -24.36 29.22
N ASN A 659 28.89 -25.41 28.43
CA ASN A 659 30.15 -26.11 28.23
C ASN A 659 30.59 -25.98 26.76
N ILE A 660 31.79 -25.43 26.55
CA ILE A 660 32.37 -25.25 25.22
C ILE A 660 33.72 -25.97 25.17
N LYS A 661 33.86 -26.89 24.22
CA LYS A 661 35.05 -27.72 24.05
C LYS A 661 35.41 -27.84 22.57
N GLN A 662 36.69 -27.96 22.28
CA GLN A 662 37.18 -28.34 20.96
C GLN A 662 37.93 -29.67 21.06
N ALA A 663 37.57 -30.64 20.22
CA ALA A 663 38.27 -31.92 20.11
C ALA A 663 38.21 -32.42 18.66
N ASN A 664 39.32 -32.92 18.11
CA ASN A 664 39.40 -33.47 16.75
C ASN A 664 38.76 -32.57 15.68
N ASP A 665 39.09 -31.27 15.69
CA ASP A 665 38.55 -30.25 14.78
C ASP A 665 37.03 -30.00 14.88
N LEU A 666 36.38 -30.49 15.93
CA LEU A 666 34.98 -30.22 16.24
C LEU A 666 34.86 -29.25 17.39
N LEU A 667 34.25 -28.09 17.15
CA LEU A 667 33.80 -27.18 18.19
C LEU A 667 32.42 -27.63 18.66
N THR A 668 32.33 -28.05 19.92
CA THR A 668 31.09 -28.50 20.56
C THR A 668 30.67 -27.49 21.60
N ILE A 669 29.44 -26.97 21.47
CA ILE A 669 28.82 -26.03 22.40
C ILE A 669 27.57 -26.67 22.96
N GLN A 670 27.56 -26.89 24.27
CA GLN A 670 26.46 -27.52 25.00
C GLN A 670 25.87 -26.52 25.99
N ILE A 671 24.56 -26.35 25.93
CA ILE A 671 23.79 -25.57 26.90
C ILE A 671 22.82 -26.54 27.57
N HIS A 672 23.02 -26.74 28.87
CA HIS A 672 22.21 -27.61 29.72
C HIS A 672 21.36 -26.77 30.66
N ASP A 673 20.10 -27.16 30.83
CA ASP A 673 19.20 -26.59 31.82
C ASP A 673 18.39 -27.66 32.56
N ASN A 674 17.96 -27.36 33.79
CA ASN A 674 17.19 -28.29 34.61
C ASN A 674 15.66 -28.17 34.45
N GLY A 675 15.16 -27.49 33.41
CA GLY A 675 13.75 -27.29 33.09
C GLY A 675 12.98 -28.52 32.58
N PRO A 676 11.70 -28.39 32.19
CA PRO A 676 10.93 -29.53 31.64
C PRO A 676 11.54 -30.07 30.34
N ALA A 677 11.28 -31.35 30.03
CA ALA A 677 11.80 -32.00 28.82
C ALA A 677 11.34 -31.28 27.53
N PHE A 678 12.20 -31.28 26.50
CA PHE A 678 11.85 -30.80 25.16
C PHE A 678 10.74 -31.68 24.58
N SER A 679 9.67 -31.09 24.04
CA SER A 679 8.55 -31.83 23.46
C SER A 679 8.94 -32.60 22.19
N GLU A 680 8.48 -33.84 22.03
CA GLU A 680 8.77 -34.70 20.85
C GLU A 680 8.10 -34.21 19.55
N THR A 681 6.99 -33.47 19.67
CA THR A 681 6.29 -32.85 18.55
C THR A 681 6.61 -31.35 18.48
N LEU A 682 7.09 -30.90 17.32
CA LEU A 682 7.34 -29.52 16.86
C LEU A 682 8.79 -29.01 17.01
N GLY A 683 9.34 -28.60 15.86
CA GLY A 683 10.57 -27.82 15.77
C GLY A 683 10.46 -26.57 16.66
N GLY A 684 11.39 -26.46 17.60
CA GLY A 684 11.41 -25.47 18.66
C GLY A 684 11.12 -24.05 18.20
N GLY A 685 10.69 -23.21 19.15
CA GLY A 685 10.24 -21.83 18.90
C GLY A 685 11.18 -21.00 18.01
N PHE A 686 10.67 -19.85 17.55
CA PHE A 686 11.31 -18.98 16.55
C PHE A 686 12.85 -18.81 16.71
N GLY A 687 13.36 -18.73 17.95
CA GLY A 687 14.80 -18.66 18.25
C GLY A 687 15.62 -19.89 17.82
N LEU A 688 15.19 -21.11 18.16
CA LEU A 688 15.89 -22.36 17.80
C LEU A 688 15.87 -22.61 16.28
N ARG A 689 14.73 -22.34 15.64
CA ARG A 689 14.60 -22.43 14.18
C ARG A 689 15.52 -21.43 13.47
N SER A 690 15.60 -20.20 13.96
CA SER A 690 16.48 -19.16 13.41
C SER A 690 17.96 -19.54 13.54
N VAL A 691 18.37 -20.12 14.67
CA VAL A 691 19.74 -20.63 14.85
C VAL A 691 20.03 -21.79 13.90
N LYS A 692 19.09 -22.73 13.74
CA LYS A 692 19.24 -23.88 12.80
C LYS A 692 19.35 -23.42 11.34
N GLU A 693 18.52 -22.47 10.92
CA GLU A 693 18.56 -21.90 9.57
C GLU A 693 19.85 -21.10 9.35
N LYS A 694 20.31 -20.32 10.33
CA LYS A 694 21.58 -19.58 10.28
C LYS A 694 22.79 -20.53 10.16
N LEU A 695 22.83 -21.60 10.95
CA LEU A 695 23.89 -22.63 10.87
C LEU A 695 23.90 -23.31 9.50
N LYS A 696 22.72 -23.66 8.97
CA LYS A 696 22.60 -24.27 7.63
C LYS A 696 23.06 -23.33 6.51
N LEU A 697 22.77 -22.03 6.62
CA LEU A 697 23.18 -21.03 5.63
C LEU A 697 24.70 -20.80 5.63
N LEU A 698 25.32 -20.73 6.82
CA LEU A 698 26.74 -20.38 6.96
C LEU A 698 27.68 -21.59 6.83
N TYR A 699 27.26 -22.76 7.32
CA TYR A 699 28.11 -23.96 7.39
C TYR A 699 27.56 -25.15 6.58
N GLY A 700 26.37 -25.05 5.98
CA GLY A 700 25.77 -26.14 5.22
C GLY A 700 25.57 -27.39 6.09
N ASN A 701 26.16 -28.51 5.68
CA ASN A 701 26.12 -29.79 6.42
C ASN A 701 27.26 -29.92 7.45
N LYS A 702 28.13 -28.92 7.60
CA LYS A 702 29.27 -28.93 8.54
C LYS A 702 28.92 -28.42 9.94
N ALA A 703 27.67 -28.02 10.17
CA ALA A 703 27.17 -27.69 11.49
C ALA A 703 25.82 -28.36 11.73
N SER A 704 25.59 -28.76 12.98
CA SER A 704 24.32 -29.35 13.41
C SER A 704 23.88 -28.76 14.75
N LEU A 705 22.58 -28.78 14.97
CA LEU A 705 21.93 -28.40 16.23
C LEU A 705 21.00 -29.54 16.63
N GLU A 706 21.26 -30.15 17.79
CA GLU A 706 20.50 -31.26 18.34
C GLU A 706 19.93 -30.91 19.72
N LEU A 707 18.77 -31.49 20.03
CA LEU A 707 18.13 -31.41 21.33
C LEU A 707 18.11 -32.82 21.94
N LYS A 708 18.74 -32.99 23.09
CA LYS A 708 18.79 -34.26 23.83
C LYS A 708 18.04 -34.09 25.14
N ASN A 709 17.23 -35.06 25.53
CA ASN A 709 16.43 -35.01 26.77
C ASN A 709 17.09 -35.77 27.95
N ASN A 710 18.09 -36.62 27.70
CA ASN A 710 18.75 -37.45 28.71
C ASN A 710 20.29 -37.52 28.51
N PRO A 711 21.08 -36.60 29.09
CA PRO A 711 20.69 -35.39 29.82
C PRO A 711 20.10 -34.29 28.90
N LYS A 712 19.43 -33.29 29.50
CA LYS A 712 18.73 -32.19 28.79
C LYS A 712 19.72 -31.16 28.22
N ILE A 713 20.13 -31.36 26.98
CA ILE A 713 21.20 -30.55 26.36
C ILE A 713 20.74 -30.05 24.99
N ILE A 714 20.93 -28.74 24.77
CA ILE A 714 20.97 -28.14 23.44
C ILE A 714 22.43 -28.20 22.98
N GLU A 715 22.71 -28.98 21.95
CA GLU A 715 24.07 -29.20 21.46
C GLU A 715 24.23 -28.63 20.05
N ILE A 716 25.20 -27.73 19.90
CA ILE A 716 25.72 -27.29 18.60
C ILE A 716 27.05 -27.99 18.36
N VAL A 717 27.19 -28.63 17.20
CA VAL A 717 28.48 -29.16 16.72
C VAL A 717 28.83 -28.43 15.43
N ILE A 718 29.98 -27.75 15.41
CA ILE A 718 30.55 -27.09 14.23
C ILE A 718 31.86 -27.81 13.90
N MET A 719 31.96 -28.35 12.68
CA MET A 719 33.22 -28.86 12.16
C MET A 719 34.05 -27.66 11.70
N ASN A 720 35.16 -27.40 12.40
CA ASN A 720 36.17 -26.48 11.88
C ASN A 720 36.79 -27.11 10.63
N LEU A 721 37.03 -26.27 9.63
CA LEU A 721 37.74 -26.62 8.41
C LEU A 721 39.25 -26.58 8.64
#